data_AF-A0A2Z6NVQ3-F1
#
_entry.id   AF-A0A2Z6NVQ3-F1
#
_cell.length_a   1.000
_cell.length_b   1.000
_cell.length_c   1.000
_cell.angle_alpha   90.00
_cell.angle_beta   90.00
_cell.angle_gamma   90.00
#
_symmetry.space_group_name_H-M   'P 1'
#
loop_
_entity.id
_entity.type
_entity.pdbx_description
1 polymer ?
#
loop_
_entity_poly.entity_id
_entity_poly.type
_entity_poly.pdbx_seq_one_letter_code
_entity_poly.pdbx_strand_id
1 'polypeptide(L)'
;MKTFSSIQPPHIFHFSPFFSSTSIRTRVPFSARIFFCQAKSGTNESFNIKALPPILLAEGNLHPHIVYLMELGMDIDQIRTIMRRSPAFARYSLEGKIKPLVEFFLELGVPKEQIPIILTKRPQLCGISLSGSIKPTMKFLESLSADKKHWAKAIYRFPTLLTYSRNKINENVDFLCELGISDESIGRILTRFPNIISCSVEDNLRPTATYFRSLGVNVGTLLLRCPQIIGLSIEANIKPVTEFFLERGYTLEEIGTMISRCAMLYTYSLTGTMIPKLDFFMTTDYPKSELVKFPQYFGYSLEQRIKPRYARMKAYGVRLVLNRLLSASSSNFEAIDSIYGLLLDWFIYDHRYLNHHNEDVEFQCPSRFLDETTSIQASDFPQTLQLSKPIKMKTFSSIQPPHYFHSTSIRFSIRTQVPFSARIFFCHAKSGTNESLNIQVLPPKLLANPRIVYLMELGMNNDQIWTIMRRFPAFTRYSFEGKIKPLVEFFLEFGVPKEQILIILVKRPSLCGLSLSKNIKPTVKFLESLGTDKKQWAKAIYRFPSLLAHSRQKIKETVDFLHEAGISDETVGRILTRFPNIIGLSVEDNLRPTATYFRTLGANVGTLLFRCPEILALSIEANIKPVTQFFLEKGYTLEEIGTMITRYGMLYTISLTKNVMPKWDYFMTMDYPKSELVKFPHYFGYSLEQRIKPRYAHMKSSGRRLTLNWLLSMSSSDFEKVLKLKNKEIAS
;
A
#
# COMPACT_ATOMS: atom_id res chain seq x y z
N MET A 1 -51.20 -30.24 -74.50
CA MET A 1 -51.23 -28.77 -74.69
C MET A 1 -50.08 -28.20 -73.87
N LYS A 2 -48.91 -28.06 -74.49
CA LYS A 2 -48.33 -26.87 -75.15
C LYS A 2 -47.42 -26.07 -74.22
N THR A 3 -46.18 -26.01 -74.67
CA THR A 3 -44.94 -25.48 -74.14
C THR A 3 -44.70 -24.00 -74.49
N PHE A 4 -43.71 -23.42 -73.80
CA PHE A 4 -42.76 -22.37 -74.21
C PHE A 4 -43.23 -20.90 -74.40
N SER A 5 -42.64 -20.03 -73.55
CA SER A 5 -41.89 -18.78 -73.83
C SER A 5 -42.39 -17.82 -74.93
N SER A 6 -42.38 -16.48 -74.75
CA SER A 6 -41.14 -15.69 -74.67
C SER A 6 -41.43 -14.18 -74.88
N ILE A 7 -40.48 -13.34 -74.40
CA ILE A 7 -40.01 -12.04 -74.96
C ILE A 7 -40.65 -10.70 -74.51
N GLN A 8 -39.74 -9.83 -74.00
CA GLN A 8 -39.75 -8.37 -73.71
C GLN A 8 -39.81 -7.50 -75.00
N PRO A 9 -39.42 -6.18 -75.15
CA PRO A 9 -38.78 -5.12 -74.29
C PRO A 9 -39.42 -3.71 -74.55
N PRO A 10 -38.80 -2.49 -74.45
CA PRO A 10 -37.42 -2.05 -74.08
C PRO A 10 -37.19 -0.76 -73.23
N HIS A 11 -35.95 -0.63 -72.73
CA HIS A 11 -34.99 0.52 -72.67
C HIS A 11 -35.32 1.94 -72.11
N ILE A 12 -34.46 2.44 -71.18
CA ILE A 12 -33.56 3.65 -71.28
C ILE A 12 -33.26 4.37 -69.92
N PHE A 13 -31.95 4.38 -69.60
CA PHE A 13 -31.02 5.29 -68.86
C PHE A 13 -31.49 6.47 -67.96
N HIS A 14 -30.82 6.70 -66.81
CA HIS A 14 -29.63 7.59 -66.63
C HIS A 14 -29.16 7.76 -65.16
N PHE A 15 -27.89 8.17 -65.01
CA PHE A 15 -27.09 8.35 -63.79
C PHE A 15 -27.13 9.80 -63.22
N SER A 16 -27.34 9.94 -61.89
CA SER A 16 -26.78 10.93 -60.89
C SER A 16 -26.88 12.47 -61.11
N PRO A 17 -26.50 13.35 -60.14
CA PRO A 17 -26.57 13.35 -58.66
C PRO A 17 -27.18 14.66 -58.08
N PHE A 18 -27.68 14.71 -56.83
CA PHE A 18 -27.74 15.97 -56.06
C PHE A 18 -27.67 15.74 -54.55
N PHE A 19 -26.69 16.39 -53.90
CA PHE A 19 -26.64 16.62 -52.46
C PHE A 19 -27.78 17.55 -52.05
N SER A 20 -28.44 17.28 -50.93
CA SER A 20 -28.77 18.32 -49.96
C SER A 20 -28.95 17.73 -48.57
N SER A 21 -28.25 18.34 -47.63
CA SER A 21 -28.40 18.16 -46.19
C SER A 21 -29.74 18.72 -45.74
N THR A 22 -30.48 17.97 -44.92
CA THR A 22 -31.37 18.61 -43.93
C THR A 22 -31.51 17.70 -42.72
N SER A 23 -31.03 18.22 -41.59
CA SER A 23 -31.16 17.66 -40.25
C SER A 23 -32.64 17.68 -39.85
N ILE A 24 -33.23 16.50 -39.60
CA ILE A 24 -34.43 16.40 -38.77
C ILE A 24 -34.09 15.55 -37.55
N ARG A 25 -34.07 16.24 -36.42
CA ARG A 25 -33.74 15.78 -35.08
C ARG A 25 -35.02 15.23 -34.45
N THR A 26 -35.26 13.92 -34.53
CA THR A 26 -36.31 13.27 -33.72
C THR A 26 -35.68 12.67 -32.47
N ARG A 27 -35.91 13.36 -31.34
CA ARG A 27 -35.70 12.81 -29.99
C ARG A 27 -36.68 11.66 -29.79
N VAL A 28 -36.17 10.44 -29.58
CA VAL A 28 -36.98 9.32 -29.09
C VAL A 28 -36.70 9.17 -27.58
N PRO A 29 -37.73 9.17 -26.70
CA PRO A 29 -37.55 9.02 -25.26
C PRO A 29 -37.08 7.61 -24.87
N PHE A 30 -36.36 7.53 -23.74
CA PHE A 30 -35.64 6.37 -23.22
C PHE A 30 -36.52 5.22 -22.67
N SER A 31 -37.74 5.02 -23.17
CA SER A 31 -38.71 4.06 -22.59
C SER A 31 -39.08 2.86 -23.48
N ALA A 32 -38.37 2.60 -24.58
CA ALA A 32 -38.73 1.55 -25.55
C ALA A 32 -37.64 0.50 -25.82
N ARG A 33 -37.01 -0.04 -24.76
CA ARG A 33 -36.14 -1.24 -24.84
C ARG A 33 -36.40 -2.26 -23.72
N ILE A 34 -37.61 -2.28 -23.16
CA ILE A 34 -38.06 -3.35 -22.26
C ILE A 34 -38.96 -4.29 -23.07
N PHE A 35 -38.73 -5.59 -22.93
CA PHE A 35 -39.29 -6.74 -23.68
C PHE A 35 -38.53 -7.13 -24.96
N PHE A 36 -37.40 -7.81 -24.78
CA PHE A 36 -37.12 -9.15 -25.33
C PHE A 36 -35.64 -9.48 -25.03
N CYS A 37 -35.38 -10.23 -23.96
CA CYS A 37 -34.11 -10.96 -23.76
C CYS A 37 -34.27 -11.98 -22.60
N GLN A 38 -35.27 -12.86 -22.71
CA GLN A 38 -35.11 -14.23 -22.25
C GLN A 38 -34.84 -15.08 -23.51
N ALA A 39 -33.91 -16.02 -23.39
CA ALA A 39 -33.38 -16.89 -24.45
C ALA A 39 -32.23 -16.30 -25.31
N LYS A 40 -31.00 -16.42 -24.77
CA LYS A 40 -29.79 -17.02 -25.40
C LYS A 40 -28.51 -16.37 -24.85
N SER A 41 -28.07 -16.81 -23.67
CA SER A 41 -26.65 -16.81 -23.31
C SER A 41 -26.25 -18.25 -22.99
N GLY A 42 -25.69 -18.93 -23.99
CA GLY A 42 -25.03 -20.21 -23.81
C GLY A 42 -23.68 -19.99 -23.14
N THR A 43 -23.67 -20.02 -21.81
CA THR A 43 -22.50 -20.38 -20.99
C THR A 43 -22.99 -21.45 -20.03
N ASN A 44 -22.65 -22.70 -20.30
CA ASN A 44 -22.84 -23.81 -19.37
C ASN A 44 -21.79 -23.70 -18.24
N GLU A 45 -22.00 -22.75 -17.34
CA GLU A 45 -22.08 -23.06 -15.93
C GLU A 45 -23.47 -22.61 -15.53
N SER A 46 -24.37 -23.55 -15.28
CA SER A 46 -25.67 -23.23 -14.71
C SER A 46 -25.43 -22.51 -13.39
N PHE A 47 -25.56 -21.18 -13.40
CA PHE A 47 -25.64 -20.38 -12.18
C PHE A 47 -26.69 -21.04 -11.31
N ASN A 48 -26.26 -21.73 -10.27
CA ASN A 48 -27.20 -22.47 -9.43
C ASN A 48 -27.92 -21.45 -8.56
N ILE A 49 -29.03 -20.92 -9.10
CA ILE A 49 -29.90 -19.94 -8.43
C ILE A 49 -30.34 -20.49 -7.06
N LYS A 50 -30.42 -21.83 -6.90
CA LYS A 50 -30.75 -22.49 -5.62
C LYS A 50 -29.66 -22.39 -4.55
N ALA A 51 -28.43 -22.00 -4.89
CA ALA A 51 -27.32 -21.81 -3.94
C ALA A 51 -27.14 -20.34 -3.51
N LEU A 52 -27.92 -19.41 -4.08
CA LEU A 52 -27.85 -17.99 -3.73
C LEU A 52 -28.73 -17.68 -2.50
N PRO A 53 -28.24 -16.87 -1.55
CA PRO A 53 -29.05 -16.41 -0.43
C PRO A 53 -30.36 -15.74 -0.91
N PRO A 54 -31.50 -15.95 -0.22
CA PRO A 54 -32.81 -15.40 -0.63
C PRO A 54 -32.82 -13.89 -0.86
N ILE A 55 -31.94 -13.15 -0.18
CA ILE A 55 -31.80 -11.69 -0.32
C ILE A 55 -31.34 -11.22 -1.71
N LEU A 56 -30.80 -12.13 -2.54
CA LEU A 56 -30.37 -11.85 -3.91
C LEU A 56 -31.43 -12.22 -4.95
N LEU A 57 -32.53 -12.83 -4.52
CA LEU A 57 -33.55 -13.40 -5.39
C LEU A 57 -34.88 -12.65 -5.25
N ALA A 58 -35.56 -12.43 -6.37
CA ALA A 58 -36.96 -11.98 -6.45
C ALA A 58 -37.69 -12.92 -7.40
N GLU A 59 -38.77 -13.55 -6.94
CA GLU A 59 -39.63 -14.45 -7.76
C GLU A 59 -38.85 -15.54 -8.52
N GLY A 60 -37.79 -16.09 -7.90
CA GLY A 60 -36.96 -17.13 -8.52
C GLY A 60 -35.91 -16.63 -9.51
N ASN A 61 -35.76 -15.32 -9.72
CA ASN A 61 -34.73 -14.68 -10.54
C ASN A 61 -33.84 -13.75 -9.70
N LEU A 62 -32.71 -13.30 -10.25
CA LEU A 62 -31.89 -12.28 -9.61
C LEU A 62 -32.68 -10.97 -9.49
N HIS A 63 -32.64 -10.34 -8.31
CA HIS A 63 -33.34 -9.08 -8.07
C HIS A 63 -32.85 -7.99 -9.08
N PRO A 64 -33.72 -7.13 -9.65
CA PRO A 64 -33.33 -6.15 -10.68
C PRO A 64 -32.14 -5.24 -10.29
N HIS A 65 -32.03 -4.93 -8.99
CA HIS A 65 -30.90 -4.19 -8.43
C HIS A 65 -29.57 -4.92 -8.63
N ILE A 66 -29.55 -6.25 -8.50
CA ILE A 66 -28.36 -7.07 -8.68
C ILE A 66 -27.97 -7.13 -10.15
N VAL A 67 -28.95 -7.29 -11.04
CA VAL A 67 -28.74 -7.27 -12.50
C VAL A 67 -28.10 -5.95 -12.93
N TYR A 68 -28.65 -4.81 -12.49
CA TYR A 68 -28.08 -3.50 -12.79
C TYR A 68 -26.65 -3.32 -12.27
N LEU A 69 -26.35 -3.79 -11.06
CA LEU A 69 -24.99 -3.72 -10.51
C LEU A 69 -24.01 -4.61 -11.31
N MET A 70 -24.47 -5.77 -11.80
CA MET A 70 -23.68 -6.62 -12.69
C MET A 70 -23.43 -5.94 -14.04
N GLU A 71 -24.40 -5.22 -14.61
CA GLU A 71 -24.24 -4.40 -15.83
C GLU A 71 -23.28 -3.21 -15.65
N LEU A 72 -23.10 -2.73 -14.41
CA LEU A 72 -22.06 -1.76 -14.04
C LEU A 72 -20.67 -2.39 -13.89
N GLY A 73 -20.55 -3.72 -14.01
CA GLY A 73 -19.29 -4.46 -13.93
C GLY A 73 -18.98 -5.04 -12.55
N MET A 74 -19.99 -5.20 -11.68
CA MET A 74 -19.81 -5.83 -10.35
C MET A 74 -20.02 -7.33 -10.41
N ASP A 75 -19.16 -8.10 -9.73
CA ASP A 75 -19.40 -9.52 -9.53
C ASP A 75 -20.30 -9.79 -8.31
N ILE A 76 -20.87 -11.00 -8.24
CA ILE A 76 -21.80 -11.39 -7.17
C ILE A 76 -21.11 -11.41 -5.79
N ASP A 77 -19.80 -11.69 -5.72
CA ASP A 77 -19.06 -11.70 -4.46
C ASP A 77 -18.81 -10.28 -3.92
N GLN A 78 -18.57 -9.30 -4.79
CA GLN A 78 -18.49 -7.88 -4.48
C GLN A 78 -19.84 -7.39 -3.95
N ILE A 79 -20.93 -7.71 -4.64
CA ILE A 79 -22.29 -7.37 -4.22
C ILE A 79 -22.60 -8.00 -2.86
N ARG A 80 -22.28 -9.29 -2.67
CA ARG A 80 -22.45 -9.99 -1.38
C ARG A 80 -21.63 -9.32 -0.28
N THR A 81 -20.40 -8.93 -0.58
CA THR A 81 -19.51 -8.23 0.35
C THR A 81 -20.10 -6.89 0.78
N ILE A 82 -20.70 -6.14 -0.15
CA ILE A 82 -21.40 -4.88 0.14
C ILE A 82 -22.60 -5.12 1.05
N MET A 83 -23.49 -6.06 0.68
CA MET A 83 -24.70 -6.33 1.47
C MET A 83 -24.36 -6.85 2.87
N ARG A 84 -23.28 -7.61 3.03
CA ARG A 84 -22.79 -8.04 4.34
C ARG A 84 -22.25 -6.87 5.17
N ARG A 85 -21.49 -5.95 4.56
CA ARG A 85 -20.91 -4.79 5.26
C ARG A 85 -21.90 -3.66 5.51
N SER A 86 -22.95 -3.59 4.70
CA SER A 86 -23.99 -2.56 4.75
C SER A 86 -25.34 -3.19 4.38
N PRO A 87 -26.02 -3.87 5.33
CA PRO A 87 -27.30 -4.53 5.07
C PRO A 87 -28.38 -3.60 4.53
N ALA A 88 -28.35 -2.32 4.90
CA ALA A 88 -29.26 -1.29 4.37
C ALA A 88 -29.18 -1.15 2.84
N PHE A 89 -28.05 -1.52 2.23
CA PHE A 89 -27.86 -1.44 0.78
C PHE A 89 -28.85 -2.31 0.00
N ALA A 90 -29.22 -3.47 0.58
CA ALA A 90 -30.22 -4.36 0.00
C ALA A 90 -31.60 -3.71 -0.14
N ARG A 91 -31.90 -2.70 0.69
CA ARG A 91 -33.21 -2.05 0.79
C ARG A 91 -33.32 -0.79 -0.06
N TYR A 92 -32.22 -0.29 -0.64
CA TYR A 92 -32.27 0.90 -1.48
C TYR A 92 -32.94 0.59 -2.81
N SER A 93 -33.93 1.39 -3.19
CA SER A 93 -34.61 1.28 -4.49
C SER A 93 -33.65 1.58 -5.65
N LEU A 94 -33.67 0.76 -6.71
CA LEU A 94 -32.87 1.00 -7.91
C LEU A 94 -33.23 2.34 -8.55
N GLU A 95 -34.50 2.53 -8.92
CA GLU A 95 -34.96 3.73 -9.63
C GLU A 95 -34.91 5.01 -8.75
N GLY A 96 -35.10 4.88 -7.43
CA GLY A 96 -35.16 6.06 -6.54
C GLY A 96 -33.84 6.45 -5.86
N LYS A 97 -32.86 5.53 -5.77
CA LYS A 97 -31.64 5.75 -4.97
C LYS A 97 -30.37 5.36 -5.73
N ILE A 98 -30.26 4.12 -6.18
CA ILE A 98 -29.01 3.60 -6.75
C ILE A 98 -28.75 4.22 -8.13
N LYS A 99 -29.71 4.12 -9.06
CA LYS A 99 -29.58 4.61 -10.44
C LYS A 99 -29.40 6.14 -10.52
N PRO A 100 -30.18 6.97 -9.79
CA PRO A 100 -29.94 8.41 -9.78
C PRO A 100 -28.55 8.81 -9.27
N LEU A 101 -28.01 8.07 -8.29
CA LEU A 101 -26.65 8.31 -7.80
C LEU A 101 -25.58 7.94 -8.83
N VAL A 102 -25.78 6.82 -9.53
CA VAL A 102 -24.88 6.37 -10.61
C VAL A 102 -24.90 7.37 -11.77
N GLU A 103 -26.08 7.80 -12.21
CA GLU A 103 -26.25 8.83 -13.23
C GLU A 103 -25.55 10.13 -12.84
N PHE A 104 -25.71 10.56 -11.58
CA PHE A 104 -25.00 11.74 -11.08
C PHE A 104 -23.47 11.59 -11.12
N PHE A 105 -22.92 10.43 -10.78
CA PHE A 105 -21.47 10.22 -10.90
C PHE A 105 -21.00 10.23 -12.36
N LEU A 106 -21.78 9.69 -13.29
CA LEU A 106 -21.48 9.76 -14.72
C LEU A 106 -21.53 11.21 -15.22
N GLU A 107 -22.53 11.99 -14.79
CA GLU A 107 -22.65 13.43 -15.10
C GLU A 107 -21.46 14.25 -14.56
N LEU A 108 -20.94 13.90 -13.39
CA LEU A 108 -19.73 14.50 -12.83
C LEU A 108 -18.46 14.11 -13.61
N GLY A 109 -18.50 13.11 -14.49
CA GLY A 109 -17.35 12.62 -15.25
C GLY A 109 -16.56 11.52 -14.54
N VAL A 110 -17.17 10.81 -13.58
CA VAL A 110 -16.59 9.59 -13.01
C VAL A 110 -16.66 8.47 -14.06
N PRO A 111 -15.54 7.80 -14.40
CA PRO A 111 -15.57 6.68 -15.34
C PRO A 111 -16.46 5.55 -14.84
N LYS A 112 -17.26 4.93 -15.74
CA LYS A 112 -18.21 3.86 -15.39
C LYS A 112 -17.52 2.73 -14.61
N GLU A 113 -16.28 2.40 -14.95
CA GLU A 113 -15.48 1.34 -14.32
C GLU A 113 -15.07 1.67 -12.87
N GLN A 114 -15.11 2.94 -12.47
CA GLN A 114 -14.80 3.37 -11.09
C GLN A 114 -16.02 3.37 -10.17
N ILE A 115 -17.24 3.35 -10.72
CA ILE A 115 -18.49 3.37 -9.93
C ILE A 115 -18.62 2.13 -9.02
N PRO A 116 -18.35 0.90 -9.49
CA PRO A 116 -18.23 -0.28 -8.63
C PRO A 116 -17.31 -0.08 -7.41
N ILE A 117 -16.16 0.57 -7.60
CA ILE A 117 -15.18 0.81 -6.54
C ILE A 117 -15.74 1.80 -5.52
N ILE A 118 -16.46 2.83 -5.96
CA ILE A 118 -17.13 3.80 -5.09
C ILE A 118 -18.19 3.10 -4.23
N LEU A 119 -19.11 2.37 -4.86
CA LEU A 119 -20.20 1.67 -4.19
C LEU A 119 -19.67 0.59 -3.23
N THR A 120 -18.59 -0.10 -3.58
CA THR A 120 -17.93 -1.09 -2.72
C THR A 120 -17.29 -0.44 -1.49
N LYS A 121 -16.63 0.71 -1.67
CA LYS A 121 -15.99 1.43 -0.55
C LYS A 121 -17.02 2.12 0.35
N ARG A 122 -18.09 2.68 -0.23
CA ARG A 122 -19.06 3.54 0.47
C ARG A 122 -20.50 3.28 0.01
N PRO A 123 -21.08 2.10 0.33
CA PRO A 123 -22.46 1.78 -0.05
C PRO A 123 -23.51 2.67 0.60
N GLN A 124 -23.17 3.35 1.71
CA GLN A 124 -24.04 4.31 2.37
C GLN A 124 -24.37 5.55 1.53
N LEU A 125 -23.58 5.85 0.48
CA LEU A 125 -23.85 6.98 -0.40
C LEU A 125 -25.24 6.87 -1.06
N CYS A 126 -25.71 5.65 -1.35
CA CYS A 126 -27.05 5.40 -1.88
C CYS A 126 -28.17 5.80 -0.91
N GLY A 127 -27.89 5.90 0.40
CA GLY A 127 -28.85 6.33 1.40
C GLY A 127 -28.96 7.85 1.55
N ILE A 128 -27.94 8.59 1.11
CA ILE A 128 -27.86 10.04 1.27
C ILE A 128 -28.75 10.73 0.21
N SER A 129 -29.43 11.81 0.60
CA SER A 129 -30.28 12.58 -0.32
C SER A 129 -29.44 13.23 -1.42
N LEU A 130 -29.72 12.85 -2.68
CA LEU A 130 -29.03 13.41 -3.84
C LEU A 130 -29.32 14.91 -4.01
N SER A 131 -30.60 15.30 -3.91
CA SER A 131 -31.05 16.69 -4.06
C SER A 131 -30.77 17.53 -2.81
N GLY A 132 -30.94 16.96 -1.62
CA GLY A 132 -30.83 17.70 -0.36
C GLY A 132 -29.41 17.78 0.22
N SER A 133 -28.51 16.86 -0.13
CA SER A 133 -27.17 16.80 0.47
C SER A 133 -26.06 16.72 -0.58
N ILE A 134 -26.06 15.72 -1.46
CA ILE A 134 -24.93 15.49 -2.38
C ILE A 134 -24.77 16.63 -3.40
N LYS A 135 -25.85 17.00 -4.11
CA LYS A 135 -25.81 18.09 -5.11
C LYS A 135 -25.43 19.45 -4.48
N PRO A 136 -26.00 19.88 -3.34
CA PRO A 136 -25.57 21.10 -2.65
C PRO A 136 -24.11 21.05 -2.20
N THR A 137 -23.64 19.94 -1.64
CA THR A 137 -22.23 19.77 -1.26
C THR A 137 -21.32 19.89 -2.49
N MET A 138 -21.67 19.24 -3.61
CA MET A 138 -20.90 19.34 -4.83
C MET A 138 -20.88 20.75 -5.42
N LYS A 139 -22.01 21.47 -5.42
CA LYS A 139 -22.04 22.88 -5.84
C LYS A 139 -21.09 23.75 -5.03
N PHE A 140 -20.99 23.52 -3.72
CA PHE A 140 -20.01 24.22 -2.90
C PHE A 140 -18.56 23.82 -3.20
N LEU A 141 -18.28 22.52 -3.34
CA LEU A 141 -16.93 22.08 -3.71
C LEU A 141 -16.51 22.68 -5.06
N GLU A 142 -17.43 22.78 -6.01
CA GLU A 142 -17.25 23.48 -7.29
C GLU A 142 -17.07 25.00 -7.11
N SER A 143 -17.67 25.64 -6.10
CA SER A 143 -17.40 27.06 -5.82
C SER A 143 -16.00 27.30 -5.27
N LEU A 144 -15.36 26.29 -4.67
CA LEU A 144 -13.97 26.37 -4.20
C LEU A 144 -12.93 26.13 -5.31
N SER A 145 -13.31 25.61 -6.49
CA SER A 145 -12.39 25.49 -7.63
C SER A 145 -13.09 25.08 -8.94
N ALA A 146 -12.64 25.65 -10.06
CA ALA A 146 -13.37 25.63 -11.33
C ALA A 146 -13.25 24.35 -12.20
N ASP A 147 -12.59 23.26 -11.77
CA ASP A 147 -12.46 22.05 -12.60
C ASP A 147 -13.20 20.81 -12.06
N LYS A 148 -14.34 20.53 -12.69
CA LYS A 148 -15.17 19.34 -12.46
C LYS A 148 -14.39 18.02 -12.56
N LYS A 149 -13.39 17.92 -13.44
CA LYS A 149 -12.60 16.69 -13.62
C LYS A 149 -11.76 16.35 -12.39
N HIS A 150 -11.25 17.36 -11.69
CA HIS A 150 -10.47 17.16 -10.46
C HIS A 150 -11.36 16.63 -9.33
N TRP A 151 -12.59 17.13 -9.22
CA TRP A 151 -13.56 16.63 -8.25
C TRP A 151 -13.99 15.20 -8.55
N ALA A 152 -14.30 14.85 -9.81
CA ALA A 152 -14.59 13.47 -10.19
C ALA A 152 -13.46 12.52 -9.74
N LYS A 153 -12.20 12.94 -9.96
CA LYS A 153 -11.01 12.20 -9.53
C LYS A 153 -10.88 12.09 -8.01
N ALA A 154 -11.18 13.16 -7.28
CA ALA A 154 -11.19 13.16 -5.82
C ALA A 154 -12.26 12.21 -5.27
N ILE A 155 -13.47 12.22 -5.84
CA ILE A 155 -14.59 11.39 -5.39
C ILE A 155 -14.27 9.90 -5.53
N TYR A 156 -13.78 9.41 -6.67
CA TYR A 156 -13.50 7.96 -6.78
C TYR A 156 -12.28 7.51 -5.94
N ARG A 157 -11.33 8.41 -5.67
CA ARG A 157 -10.20 8.14 -4.76
C ARG A 157 -10.64 8.11 -3.30
N PHE A 158 -11.52 9.03 -2.92
CA PHE A 158 -12.01 9.19 -1.55
C PHE A 158 -13.52 9.50 -1.51
N PRO A 159 -14.38 8.47 -1.70
CA PRO A 159 -15.83 8.68 -1.76
C PRO A 159 -16.44 9.13 -0.43
N THR A 160 -15.70 8.97 0.68
CA THR A 160 -16.10 9.45 2.01
C THR A 160 -16.32 10.95 2.04
N LEU A 161 -15.71 11.73 1.13
CA LEU A 161 -15.90 13.18 1.07
C LEU A 161 -17.38 13.58 1.03
N LEU A 162 -18.21 12.82 0.29
CA LEU A 162 -19.64 13.07 0.14
C LEU A 162 -20.51 12.55 1.29
N THR A 163 -19.89 11.88 2.28
CA THR A 163 -20.58 11.40 3.47
C THR A 163 -20.49 12.37 4.65
N TYR A 164 -19.62 13.37 4.59
CA TYR A 164 -19.54 14.41 5.61
C TYR A 164 -20.70 15.38 5.49
N SER A 165 -21.14 15.90 6.64
CA SER A 165 -22.14 16.97 6.67
C SER A 165 -21.56 18.25 6.06
N ARG A 166 -22.46 19.10 5.54
CA ARG A 166 -22.08 20.41 4.99
C ARG A 166 -21.32 21.26 6.01
N ASN A 167 -21.79 21.25 7.26
CA ASN A 167 -21.17 21.96 8.38
C ASN A 167 -19.74 21.49 8.63
N LYS A 168 -19.50 20.17 8.65
CA LYS A 168 -18.16 19.62 8.86
C LYS A 168 -17.18 20.06 7.77
N ILE A 169 -17.62 20.10 6.52
CA ILE A 169 -16.80 20.58 5.40
C ILE A 169 -16.54 22.09 5.58
N ASN A 170 -17.56 22.88 5.92
CA ASN A 170 -17.41 24.31 6.14
C ASN A 170 -16.44 24.62 7.28
N GLU A 171 -16.59 24.02 8.46
CA GLU A 171 -15.67 24.20 9.59
C GLU A 171 -14.20 24.00 9.19
N ASN A 172 -13.93 22.99 8.35
CA ASN A 172 -12.58 22.73 7.85
C ASN A 172 -12.13 23.78 6.81
N VAL A 173 -13.02 24.21 5.92
CA VAL A 173 -12.73 25.22 4.90
C VAL A 173 -12.50 26.58 5.57
N ASP A 174 -13.37 26.97 6.49
CA ASP A 174 -13.28 28.21 7.27
C ASP A 174 -11.96 28.26 8.04
N PHE A 175 -11.57 27.15 8.69
CA PHE A 175 -10.26 27.07 9.33
C PHE A 175 -9.09 27.20 8.33
N LEU A 176 -9.18 26.64 7.13
CA LEU A 176 -8.14 26.82 6.11
C LEU A 176 -8.10 28.27 5.61
N CYS A 177 -9.24 28.96 5.54
CA CYS A 177 -9.32 30.39 5.27
C CYS A 177 -8.69 31.22 6.41
N GLU A 178 -8.91 30.85 7.69
CA GLU A 178 -8.24 31.46 8.85
C GLU A 178 -6.71 31.36 8.76
N LEU A 179 -6.18 30.33 8.10
CA LEU A 179 -4.75 30.16 7.84
C LEU A 179 -4.23 31.00 6.64
N GLY A 180 -5.08 31.81 6.02
CA GLY A 180 -4.75 32.67 4.88
C GLY A 180 -4.69 31.94 3.54
N ILE A 181 -5.31 30.76 3.42
CA ILE A 181 -5.36 30.00 2.16
C ILE A 181 -6.58 30.47 1.37
N SER A 182 -6.39 30.82 0.09
CA SER A 182 -7.50 31.21 -0.79
C SER A 182 -8.42 30.03 -1.12
N ASP A 183 -9.68 30.31 -1.45
CA ASP A 183 -10.67 29.28 -1.83
C ASP A 183 -10.15 28.36 -2.95
N GLU A 184 -9.56 28.93 -4.00
CA GLU A 184 -8.97 28.17 -5.12
C GLU A 184 -7.90 27.19 -4.64
N SER A 185 -7.05 27.66 -3.73
CA SER A 185 -5.96 26.89 -3.12
C SER A 185 -6.50 25.78 -2.20
N ILE A 186 -7.59 26.04 -1.49
CA ILE A 186 -8.33 25.05 -0.70
C ILE A 186 -8.89 23.96 -1.62
N GLY A 187 -9.50 24.34 -2.75
CA GLY A 187 -9.97 23.38 -3.76
C GLY A 187 -8.85 22.45 -4.25
N ARG A 188 -7.64 22.98 -4.49
CA ARG A 188 -6.45 22.18 -4.84
C ARG A 188 -6.02 21.23 -3.70
N ILE A 189 -6.08 21.68 -2.45
CA ILE A 189 -5.79 20.82 -1.28
C ILE A 189 -6.80 19.69 -1.20
N LEU A 190 -8.11 19.99 -1.26
CA LEU A 190 -9.18 19.01 -1.11
C LEU A 190 -9.20 17.99 -2.25
N THR A 191 -8.87 18.38 -3.48
CA THR A 191 -8.80 17.44 -4.60
C THR A 191 -7.57 16.51 -4.53
N ARG A 192 -6.46 16.96 -3.93
CA ARG A 192 -5.23 16.16 -3.75
C ARG A 192 -5.25 15.31 -2.48
N PHE A 193 -5.78 15.85 -1.39
CA PHE A 193 -5.80 15.26 -0.05
C PHE A 193 -7.14 15.53 0.66
N PRO A 194 -8.24 14.91 0.19
CA PRO A 194 -9.58 15.11 0.78
C PRO A 194 -9.70 14.57 2.21
N ASN A 195 -8.72 13.76 2.65
CA ASN A 195 -8.68 13.22 4.01
C ASN A 195 -8.59 14.32 5.09
N ILE A 196 -8.15 15.53 4.75
CA ILE A 196 -8.07 16.64 5.71
C ILE A 196 -9.42 16.92 6.39
N ILE A 197 -10.54 16.74 5.67
CA ILE A 197 -11.91 16.92 6.20
C ILE A 197 -12.24 15.94 7.35
N SER A 198 -11.54 14.79 7.40
CA SER A 198 -11.74 13.80 8.48
C SER A 198 -11.18 14.25 9.84
N CYS A 199 -10.27 15.24 9.84
CA CYS A 199 -9.64 15.75 11.05
C CYS A 199 -10.61 16.64 11.85
N SER A 200 -10.46 16.65 13.18
CA SER A 200 -11.12 17.64 14.03
C SER A 200 -10.40 18.98 13.89
N VAL A 201 -11.14 20.08 13.71
CA VAL A 201 -10.54 21.42 13.67
C VAL A 201 -9.92 21.72 15.02
N GLU A 202 -10.68 21.54 16.10
CA GLU A 202 -10.24 21.88 17.46
C GLU A 202 -9.25 20.88 18.06
N ASP A 203 -9.41 19.57 17.80
CA ASP A 203 -8.55 18.57 18.45
C ASP A 203 -7.31 18.18 17.61
N ASN A 204 -7.28 18.52 16.32
CA ASN A 204 -6.19 18.11 15.42
C ASN A 204 -5.61 19.27 14.63
N LEU A 205 -6.41 19.97 13.82
CA LEU A 205 -5.89 20.95 12.87
C LEU A 205 -5.34 22.19 13.59
N ARG A 206 -6.08 22.75 14.54
CA ARG A 206 -5.71 23.96 15.30
C ARG A 206 -4.49 23.73 16.21
N PRO A 207 -4.40 22.63 16.99
CA PRO A 207 -3.19 22.34 17.78
C PRO A 207 -1.96 22.16 16.88
N THR A 208 -2.09 21.43 15.77
CA THR A 208 -0.96 21.18 14.86
C THR A 208 -0.51 22.46 14.16
N ALA A 209 -1.45 23.30 13.72
CA ALA A 209 -1.15 24.61 13.15
C ALA A 209 -0.47 25.52 14.18
N THR A 210 -0.91 25.49 15.44
CA THR A 210 -0.31 26.28 16.54
C THR A 210 1.14 25.85 16.78
N TYR A 211 1.40 24.54 16.79
CA TYR A 211 2.75 23.99 16.91
C TYR A 211 3.66 24.43 15.75
N PHE A 212 3.20 24.34 14.50
CA PHE A 212 4.01 24.82 13.37
C PHE A 212 4.23 26.33 13.40
N ARG A 213 3.26 27.10 13.89
CA ARG A 213 3.41 28.54 14.11
C ARG A 213 4.45 28.85 15.18
N SER A 214 4.54 28.06 16.25
CA SER A 214 5.60 28.23 17.27
C SER A 214 6.99 27.89 16.76
N LEU A 215 7.10 27.17 15.63
CA LEU A 215 8.37 26.97 14.90
C LEU A 215 8.64 28.07 13.86
N GLY A 216 7.84 29.14 13.81
CA GLY A 216 7.98 30.21 12.82
C GLY A 216 7.54 29.82 11.39
N VAL A 217 6.80 28.73 11.21
CA VAL A 217 6.39 28.24 9.89
C VAL A 217 5.06 28.86 9.46
N ASN A 218 5.00 29.35 8.22
CA ASN A 218 3.74 29.73 7.59
C ASN A 218 2.91 28.47 7.24
N VAL A 219 1.94 28.16 8.10
CA VAL A 219 1.12 26.94 8.00
C VAL A 219 0.34 26.87 6.70
N GLY A 220 -0.22 27.97 6.21
CA GLY A 220 -0.96 27.99 4.94
C GLY A 220 -0.09 27.54 3.76
N THR A 221 1.11 28.10 3.64
CA THR A 221 2.10 27.72 2.61
C THR A 221 2.55 26.28 2.77
N LEU A 222 2.74 25.82 4.01
CA LEU A 222 3.11 24.45 4.33
C LEU A 222 2.05 23.45 3.83
N LEU A 223 0.77 23.71 4.11
CA LEU A 223 -0.34 22.84 3.72
C LEU A 223 -0.59 22.80 2.22
N LEU A 224 -0.29 23.88 1.49
CA LEU A 224 -0.37 23.87 0.03
C LEU A 224 0.63 22.90 -0.61
N ARG A 225 1.83 22.79 -0.03
CA ARG A 225 2.88 21.88 -0.49
C ARG A 225 2.63 20.44 0.00
N CYS A 226 2.30 20.31 1.28
CA CYS A 226 2.29 19.05 2.02
C CYS A 226 1.09 18.99 3.00
N PRO A 227 -0.15 18.82 2.51
CA PRO A 227 -1.34 18.81 3.37
C PRO A 227 -1.39 17.60 4.30
N GLN A 228 -0.70 16.50 3.96
CA GLN A 228 -0.64 15.29 4.78
C GLN A 228 0.01 15.48 6.16
N ILE A 229 0.79 16.56 6.34
CA ILE A 229 1.53 16.81 7.58
C ILE A 229 0.60 17.05 8.77
N ILE A 230 -0.60 17.59 8.52
CA ILE A 230 -1.55 17.97 9.55
C ILE A 230 -2.23 16.76 10.22
N GLY A 231 -2.15 15.59 9.58
CA GLY A 231 -2.69 14.34 10.12
C GLY A 231 -1.70 13.58 11.03
N LEU A 232 -0.48 14.09 11.21
CA LEU A 232 0.52 13.48 12.10
C LEU A 232 0.23 13.84 13.55
N SER A 233 0.56 12.92 14.46
CA SER A 233 0.46 13.19 15.90
C SER A 233 1.60 14.10 16.33
N ILE A 234 1.27 15.17 17.08
CA ILE A 234 2.28 16.07 17.63
C ILE A 234 3.22 15.27 18.54
N GLU A 235 2.69 14.59 19.55
CA GLU A 235 3.49 13.87 20.54
C GLU A 235 4.22 12.64 19.96
N ALA A 236 3.61 11.92 19.01
CA ALA A 236 4.21 10.68 18.50
C ALA A 236 5.11 10.86 17.27
N ASN A 237 4.96 11.97 16.53
CA ASN A 237 5.67 12.16 15.26
C ASN A 237 6.41 13.50 15.19
N ILE A 238 5.73 14.62 15.44
CA ILE A 238 6.29 15.94 15.16
C ILE A 238 7.28 16.37 16.25
N LYS A 239 6.90 16.25 17.51
CA LYS A 239 7.69 16.66 18.67
C LYS A 239 8.98 15.86 18.82
N PRO A 240 9.01 14.52 18.73
CA PRO A 240 10.26 13.76 18.87
C PRO A 240 11.33 14.14 17.82
N VAL A 241 10.90 14.42 16.58
CA VAL A 241 11.84 14.86 15.53
C VAL A 241 12.31 16.29 15.77
N THR A 242 11.44 17.16 16.31
CA THR A 242 11.83 18.53 16.67
C THR A 242 12.84 18.52 17.81
N GLU A 243 12.57 17.78 18.89
CA GLU A 243 13.46 17.58 20.02
C GLU A 243 14.80 16.98 19.59
N PHE A 244 14.78 15.98 18.71
CA PHE A 244 16.00 15.42 18.12
C PHE A 244 16.90 16.47 17.46
N PHE A 245 16.35 17.41 16.69
CA PHE A 245 17.17 18.47 16.10
C PHE A 245 17.64 19.51 17.13
N LEU A 246 16.79 19.86 18.11
CA LEU A 246 17.17 20.75 19.21
C LEU A 246 18.35 20.18 20.01
N GLU A 247 18.30 18.89 20.37
CA GLU A 247 19.36 18.17 21.08
C GLU A 247 20.68 18.14 20.28
N ARG A 248 20.63 18.21 18.95
CA ARG A 248 21.82 18.29 18.08
C ARG A 248 22.23 19.72 17.74
N GLY A 249 21.68 20.70 18.47
CA GLY A 249 22.07 22.10 18.45
C GLY A 249 21.60 22.84 17.21
N TYR A 250 20.44 22.49 16.66
CA TYR A 250 19.70 23.32 15.72
C TYR A 250 18.72 24.21 16.48
N THR A 251 18.56 25.45 16.05
CA THR A 251 17.59 26.39 16.63
C THR A 251 16.17 26.11 16.14
N LEU A 252 15.15 26.60 16.87
CA LEU A 252 13.75 26.50 16.43
C LEU A 252 13.51 27.15 15.06
N GLU A 253 14.21 28.24 14.75
CA GLU A 253 14.13 28.95 13.47
C GLU A 253 14.75 28.13 12.32
N GLU A 254 15.91 27.50 12.55
CA GLU A 254 16.53 26.59 11.57
C GLU A 254 15.63 25.38 11.30
N ILE A 255 15.04 24.80 12.34
CA ILE A 255 14.06 23.73 12.19
C ILE A 255 12.85 24.22 11.39
N GLY A 256 12.29 25.40 11.73
CA GLY A 256 11.21 26.02 10.96
C GLY A 256 11.55 26.19 9.48
N THR A 257 12.78 26.61 9.17
CA THR A 257 13.30 26.72 7.81
C THR A 257 13.36 25.36 7.12
N MET A 258 13.87 24.33 7.80
CA MET A 258 13.93 22.96 7.27
C MET A 258 12.55 22.43 6.93
N ILE A 259 11.56 22.64 7.81
CA ILE A 259 10.19 22.16 7.63
C ILE A 259 9.47 22.90 6.50
N SER A 260 9.68 24.21 6.38
CA SER A 260 9.13 25.02 5.28
C SER A 260 9.64 24.56 3.91
N ARG A 261 10.86 24.02 3.85
CA ARG A 261 11.48 23.45 2.63
C ARG A 261 11.11 21.98 2.41
N CYS A 262 11.03 21.19 3.47
CA CYS A 262 10.77 19.76 3.41
C CYS A 262 9.91 19.29 4.58
N ALA A 263 8.60 19.51 4.48
CA ALA A 263 7.64 19.06 5.49
C ALA A 263 7.68 17.54 5.72
N MET A 264 8.06 16.77 4.70
CA MET A 264 8.16 15.30 4.76
C MET A 264 9.17 14.81 5.81
N LEU A 265 10.01 15.68 6.37
CA LEU A 265 10.98 15.35 7.41
C LEU A 265 10.34 14.61 8.60
N TYR A 266 9.14 15.02 9.02
CA TYR A 266 8.38 14.39 10.12
C TYR A 266 7.74 13.04 9.77
N THR A 267 7.81 12.62 8.50
CA THR A 267 7.28 11.31 8.06
C THR A 267 8.36 10.23 8.04
N TYR A 268 9.63 10.61 8.19
CA TYR A 268 10.75 9.66 8.22
C TYR A 268 10.89 9.01 9.60
N SER A 269 11.34 7.76 9.61
CA SER A 269 11.68 7.06 10.85
C SER A 269 12.87 7.74 11.52
N LEU A 270 12.72 8.10 12.79
CA LEU A 270 13.80 8.72 13.56
C LEU A 270 15.01 7.79 13.67
N THR A 271 14.79 6.55 14.09
CA THR A 271 15.84 5.54 14.28
C THR A 271 16.35 4.95 12.96
N GLY A 272 15.45 4.65 12.02
CA GLY A 272 15.81 3.95 10.80
C GLY A 272 16.30 4.86 9.67
N THR A 273 16.10 6.17 9.75
CA THR A 273 16.40 7.09 8.65
C THR A 273 17.11 8.36 9.11
N MET A 274 16.57 9.05 10.11
CA MET A 274 17.07 10.37 10.49
C MET A 274 18.41 10.28 11.22
N ILE A 275 18.47 9.48 12.30
CA ILE A 275 19.66 9.32 13.13
C ILE A 275 20.88 8.85 12.30
N PRO A 276 20.82 7.73 11.55
CA PRO A 276 22.00 7.25 10.81
C PRO A 276 22.51 8.23 9.76
N LYS A 277 21.60 8.99 9.14
CA LYS A 277 21.96 9.98 8.11
C LYS A 277 22.54 11.23 8.74
N LEU A 278 21.99 11.71 9.86
CA LEU A 278 22.55 12.85 10.56
C LEU A 278 23.92 12.50 11.17
N ASP A 279 24.06 11.32 11.78
CA ASP A 279 25.34 10.88 12.34
C ASP A 279 26.42 10.81 11.26
N PHE A 280 26.11 10.26 10.08
CA PHE A 280 27.03 10.32 8.95
C PHE A 280 27.32 11.76 8.51
N PHE A 281 26.30 12.63 8.42
CA PHE A 281 26.50 14.04 8.08
C PHE A 281 27.46 14.73 9.06
N MET A 282 27.41 14.43 10.35
CA MET A 282 28.33 14.98 11.36
C MET A 282 29.79 14.51 11.18
N THR A 283 30.03 13.40 10.47
CA THR A 283 31.40 12.96 10.10
C THR A 283 31.94 13.64 8.84
N THR A 284 31.10 14.40 8.14
CA THR A 284 31.49 15.12 6.92
C THR A 284 31.97 16.54 7.24
N ASP A 285 32.60 17.17 6.25
CA ASP A 285 33.08 18.56 6.28
C ASP A 285 32.02 19.58 5.87
N TYR A 286 30.73 19.21 5.84
CA TYR A 286 29.63 20.14 5.56
C TYR A 286 29.23 20.92 6.82
N PRO A 287 28.98 22.24 6.72
CA PRO A 287 28.44 23.01 7.82
C PRO A 287 26.97 22.65 8.06
N LYS A 288 26.49 22.76 9.32
CA LYS A 288 25.08 22.53 9.68
C LYS A 288 24.10 23.36 8.83
N SER A 289 24.50 24.57 8.44
CA SER A 289 23.70 25.46 7.59
C SER A 289 23.39 24.88 6.20
N GLU A 290 24.24 24.00 5.66
CA GLU A 290 23.95 23.29 4.40
C GLU A 290 22.79 22.32 4.56
N LEU A 291 22.68 21.64 5.71
CA LEU A 291 21.56 20.75 5.99
C LEU A 291 20.26 21.53 6.19
N VAL A 292 20.32 22.69 6.84
CA VAL A 292 19.18 23.62 6.98
C VAL A 292 18.69 24.07 5.60
N LYS A 293 19.63 24.35 4.68
CA LYS A 293 19.30 24.75 3.30
C LYS A 293 18.75 23.60 2.47
N PHE A 294 19.17 22.36 2.71
CA PHE A 294 18.79 21.19 1.93
C PHE A 294 18.34 19.99 2.80
N PRO A 295 17.22 20.11 3.53
CA PRO A 295 16.68 19.03 4.37
C PRO A 295 16.21 17.81 3.57
N GLN A 296 16.08 17.92 2.25
CA GLN A 296 15.81 16.78 1.36
C GLN A 296 16.93 15.73 1.38
N TYR A 297 18.10 16.06 1.94
CA TYR A 297 19.16 15.11 2.30
C TYR A 297 18.61 13.80 2.90
N PHE A 298 17.67 13.90 3.85
CA PHE A 298 17.07 12.74 4.52
C PHE A 298 16.22 11.85 3.60
N GLY A 299 15.85 12.32 2.41
CA GLY A 299 15.11 11.54 1.41
C GLY A 299 15.99 10.60 0.57
N TYR A 300 17.30 10.80 0.51
CA TYR A 300 18.20 9.98 -0.32
C TYR A 300 18.75 8.77 0.44
N SER A 301 19.05 7.68 -0.27
CA SER A 301 19.63 6.47 0.33
C SER A 301 21.04 6.75 0.89
N LEU A 302 21.27 6.40 2.16
CA LEU A 302 22.55 6.60 2.83
C LEU A 302 23.66 5.79 2.14
N GLU A 303 23.43 4.48 1.99
CA GLU A 303 24.43 3.54 1.44
C GLU A 303 24.57 3.63 -0.08
N GLN A 304 23.47 3.88 -0.80
CA GLN A 304 23.49 3.80 -2.27
C GLN A 304 23.74 5.15 -2.96
N ARG A 305 23.57 6.27 -2.25
CA ARG A 305 23.68 7.60 -2.87
C ARG A 305 24.53 8.57 -2.07
N ILE A 306 24.27 8.72 -0.76
CA ILE A 306 24.95 9.75 0.04
C ILE A 306 26.43 9.40 0.22
N LYS A 307 26.74 8.25 0.85
CA LYS A 307 28.12 7.82 1.12
C LYS A 307 28.97 7.69 -0.14
N PRO A 308 28.52 7.00 -1.22
CA PRO A 308 29.37 6.81 -2.40
C PRO A 308 29.71 8.13 -3.08
N ARG A 309 28.73 9.03 -3.24
CA ARG A 309 28.95 10.30 -3.92
C ARG A 309 29.83 11.25 -3.11
N TYR A 310 29.62 11.30 -1.80
CA TYR A 310 30.49 12.07 -0.92
C TYR A 310 31.94 11.58 -0.97
N ALA A 311 32.15 10.26 -0.87
CA ALA A 311 33.47 9.66 -0.90
C ALA A 311 34.24 9.97 -2.19
N ARG A 312 33.57 9.91 -3.36
CA ARG A 312 34.21 10.25 -4.64
C ARG A 312 34.65 11.72 -4.70
N MET A 313 33.75 12.65 -4.36
CA MET A 313 34.10 14.08 -4.40
C MET A 313 35.19 14.43 -3.38
N LYS A 314 35.16 13.80 -2.19
CA LYS A 314 36.21 13.93 -1.19
C LYS A 314 37.55 13.40 -1.67
N ALA A 315 37.58 12.31 -2.45
CA ALA A 315 38.80 11.77 -3.04
C ALA A 315 39.43 12.75 -4.05
N TYR A 316 38.63 13.58 -4.71
CA TYR A 316 39.11 14.68 -5.56
C TYR A 316 39.49 15.95 -4.80
N GLY A 317 39.30 15.99 -3.47
CA GLY A 317 39.48 17.21 -2.67
C GLY A 317 38.43 18.29 -2.93
N VAL A 318 37.28 17.93 -3.51
CA VAL A 318 36.21 18.87 -3.91
C VAL A 318 34.99 18.70 -3.02
N ARG A 319 34.43 19.81 -2.54
CA ARG A 319 33.16 19.83 -1.79
C ARG A 319 32.05 20.49 -2.62
N LEU A 320 31.12 19.69 -3.12
CA LEU A 320 29.93 20.18 -3.83
C LEU A 320 28.79 20.52 -2.87
N VAL A 321 28.04 21.59 -3.13
CA VAL A 321 26.80 21.89 -2.38
C VAL A 321 25.86 20.66 -2.37
N LEU A 322 25.23 20.33 -1.23
CA LEU A 322 24.48 19.06 -1.06
C LEU A 322 23.43 18.82 -2.15
N ASN A 323 22.72 19.87 -2.55
CA ASN A 323 21.73 19.79 -3.62
C ASN A 323 22.35 19.30 -4.95
N ARG A 324 23.54 19.82 -5.33
CA ARG A 324 24.22 19.37 -6.55
C ARG A 324 24.72 17.94 -6.41
N LEU A 325 25.27 17.59 -5.25
CA LEU A 325 25.76 16.25 -4.96
C LEU A 325 24.66 15.18 -5.07
N LEU A 326 23.48 15.45 -4.50
CA LEU A 326 22.46 14.43 -4.27
C LEU A 326 21.28 14.47 -5.24
N SER A 327 20.92 15.64 -5.77
CA SER A 327 19.79 15.78 -6.70
C SER A 327 20.15 15.37 -8.12
N ALA A 328 21.43 15.37 -8.49
CA ALA A 328 21.89 14.94 -9.81
C ALA A 328 21.44 13.50 -10.12
N SER A 329 20.95 13.26 -11.35
CA SER A 329 20.70 11.91 -11.85
C SER A 329 22.00 11.08 -11.82
N SER A 330 21.90 9.75 -11.92
CA SER A 330 23.12 8.93 -11.96
C SER A 330 24.00 9.29 -13.15
N SER A 331 23.43 9.46 -14.35
CA SER A 331 24.18 9.88 -15.55
C SER A 331 24.90 11.22 -15.38
N ASN A 332 24.22 12.21 -14.81
CA ASN A 332 24.80 13.54 -14.65
C ASN A 332 25.88 13.54 -13.57
N PHE A 333 25.70 12.74 -12.52
CA PHE A 333 26.73 12.60 -11.50
C PHE A 333 27.98 11.89 -12.05
N GLU A 334 27.84 10.83 -12.86
CA GLU A 334 28.98 10.17 -13.50
C GLU A 334 29.74 11.10 -14.47
N ALA A 335 29.03 12.02 -15.14
CA ALA A 335 29.67 13.05 -15.96
C ALA A 335 30.51 14.03 -15.11
N ILE A 336 29.96 14.48 -13.96
CA ILE A 336 30.69 15.31 -12.99
C ILE A 336 31.92 14.56 -12.46
N ASP A 337 31.73 13.30 -12.08
CA ASP A 337 32.78 12.40 -11.58
C ASP A 337 33.92 12.25 -12.60
N SER A 338 33.58 12.04 -13.87
CA SER A 338 34.54 11.92 -14.97
C SER A 338 35.35 13.21 -15.17
N ILE A 339 34.72 14.38 -15.10
CA ILE A 339 35.42 15.67 -15.24
C ILE A 339 36.44 15.86 -14.12
N TYR A 340 36.05 15.64 -12.87
CA TYR A 340 36.96 15.79 -11.73
C TYR A 340 38.04 14.71 -11.70
N GLY A 341 37.74 13.48 -12.14
CA GLY A 341 38.74 12.43 -12.33
C GLY A 341 39.83 12.83 -13.32
N LEU A 342 39.46 13.34 -14.50
CA LEU A 342 40.41 13.81 -15.51
C LEU A 342 41.25 15.00 -15.03
N LEU A 343 40.64 15.93 -14.27
CA LEU A 343 41.36 17.06 -13.68
C LEU A 343 42.38 16.61 -12.63
N LEU A 344 42.03 15.62 -11.80
CA LEU A 344 42.96 15.06 -10.82
C LEU A 344 44.10 14.30 -11.50
N ASP A 345 43.81 13.49 -12.52
CA ASP A 345 44.82 12.76 -13.28
C ASP A 345 45.79 13.72 -13.99
N TRP A 346 45.26 14.81 -14.57
CA TRP A 346 46.07 15.87 -15.18
C TRP A 346 46.97 16.56 -14.14
N PHE A 347 46.43 16.93 -12.98
CA PHE A 347 47.20 17.56 -11.90
C PHE A 347 48.30 16.65 -11.34
N ILE A 348 48.01 15.35 -11.15
CA ILE A 348 49.00 14.35 -10.69
C ILE A 348 50.06 14.10 -11.77
N TYR A 349 49.69 14.12 -13.06
CA TYR A 349 50.63 13.98 -14.17
C TYR A 349 51.61 15.15 -14.21
N ASP A 350 51.12 16.38 -14.08
CA ASP A 350 51.94 17.60 -14.11
C ASP A 350 52.89 17.67 -12.89
N HIS A 351 52.43 17.30 -11.70
CA HIS A 351 53.29 17.19 -10.50
C HIS A 351 54.39 16.13 -10.64
N ARG A 352 54.11 14.99 -11.28
CA ARG A 352 55.13 13.95 -11.54
C ARG A 352 56.13 14.39 -12.60
N TYR A 353 55.69 15.21 -13.57
CA TYR A 353 56.54 15.75 -14.61
C TYR A 353 57.47 16.85 -14.07
N LEU A 354 56.95 17.75 -13.21
CA LEU A 354 57.71 18.83 -12.58
C LEU A 354 58.69 18.32 -11.51
N ASN A 355 58.34 17.30 -10.71
CA ASN A 355 59.26 16.72 -9.72
C ASN A 355 60.48 15.98 -10.33
N HIS A 356 60.53 15.77 -11.64
CA HIS A 356 61.73 15.25 -12.31
C HIS A 356 62.75 16.34 -12.67
N HIS A 357 62.39 17.62 -12.60
CA HIS A 357 63.27 18.75 -12.86
C HIS A 357 63.19 19.73 -11.68
N ASN A 358 64.16 19.64 -10.77
CA ASN A 358 64.29 20.42 -9.53
C ASN A 358 63.75 21.86 -9.60
N GLU A 359 62.79 22.17 -8.73
CA GLU A 359 62.87 23.24 -7.72
C GLU A 359 61.66 23.10 -6.78
N ASP A 360 61.90 23.26 -5.47
CA ASP A 360 60.87 23.21 -4.43
C ASP A 360 59.83 24.31 -4.65
N VAL A 361 58.64 23.95 -5.11
CA VAL A 361 57.49 24.86 -5.12
C VAL A 361 56.33 24.25 -4.35
N GLU A 362 56.13 24.75 -3.13
CA GLU A 362 54.89 24.52 -2.37
C GLU A 362 53.73 25.22 -3.08
N PHE A 363 52.90 24.43 -3.78
CA PHE A 363 51.65 24.92 -4.36
C PHE A 363 50.45 24.47 -3.53
N GLN A 364 49.78 25.44 -2.90
CA GLN A 364 48.46 25.29 -2.29
C GLN A 364 47.41 25.13 -3.39
N CYS A 365 46.61 24.06 -3.33
CA CYS A 365 45.51 23.81 -4.26
C CYS A 365 44.54 25.03 -4.28
N PRO A 366 44.20 25.58 -5.46
CA PRO A 366 43.41 26.81 -5.54
C PRO A 366 41.95 26.54 -5.17
N SER A 367 41.65 26.67 -3.88
CA SER A 367 40.30 26.61 -3.30
C SER A 367 39.42 27.83 -3.63
N ARG A 368 39.85 28.71 -4.56
CA ARG A 368 39.28 30.05 -4.77
C ARG A 368 38.60 30.32 -6.11
N PHE A 369 38.48 29.34 -7.00
CA PHE A 369 37.61 29.50 -8.17
C PHE A 369 36.24 28.93 -7.86
N LEU A 370 35.23 29.81 -7.78
CA LEU A 370 33.79 29.55 -7.59
C LEU A 370 33.25 29.79 -6.17
N ASP A 371 33.49 30.99 -5.63
CA ASP A 371 32.48 31.63 -4.80
C ASP A 371 31.64 32.61 -5.64
N GLU A 372 30.33 32.50 -5.46
CA GLU A 372 29.26 33.43 -5.86
C GLU A 372 28.89 33.60 -7.35
N THR A 373 27.70 33.07 -7.67
CA THR A 373 26.74 33.59 -8.67
C THR A 373 27.31 34.09 -10.01
N THR A 374 27.78 33.18 -10.87
CA THR A 374 27.87 33.50 -12.31
C THR A 374 27.66 32.24 -13.14
N SER A 375 26.78 32.34 -14.14
CA SER A 375 26.62 31.35 -15.20
C SER A 375 27.84 31.43 -16.10
N ILE A 376 28.68 30.40 -16.12
CA ILE A 376 29.82 30.31 -17.05
C ILE A 376 29.26 30.02 -18.45
N GLN A 377 29.48 30.92 -19.40
CA GLN A 377 29.33 30.63 -20.83
C GLN A 377 30.68 30.17 -21.39
N ALA A 378 30.66 29.45 -22.51
CA ALA A 378 31.85 28.88 -23.14
C ALA A 378 32.89 29.92 -23.63
N SER A 379 32.62 31.22 -23.44
CA SER A 379 33.50 32.35 -23.78
C SER A 379 34.52 32.71 -22.70
N ASP A 380 34.40 32.19 -21.47
CA ASP A 380 35.18 32.69 -20.32
C ASP A 380 36.53 31.98 -20.09
N PHE A 381 37.01 31.21 -21.08
CA PHE A 381 38.37 30.66 -21.05
C PHE A 381 39.39 31.72 -21.52
N PRO A 382 40.47 31.98 -20.76
CA PRO A 382 41.51 32.91 -21.20
C PRO A 382 42.19 32.43 -22.49
N GLN A 383 42.10 33.23 -23.54
CA GLN A 383 43.04 33.20 -24.65
C GLN A 383 44.39 33.72 -24.14
N THR A 384 45.38 32.84 -23.97
CA THR A 384 46.80 33.02 -24.36
C THR A 384 47.72 32.10 -23.56
N LEU A 385 48.26 31.08 -24.23
CA LEU A 385 49.68 30.70 -24.16
C LEU A 385 49.97 29.98 -25.48
N GLN A 386 50.46 30.76 -26.44
CA GLN A 386 50.87 30.30 -27.76
C GLN A 386 52.08 29.37 -27.62
N LEU A 387 51.89 28.08 -27.89
CA LEU A 387 52.99 27.20 -28.26
C LEU A 387 53.11 27.21 -29.80
N SER A 388 54.16 27.88 -30.26
CA SER A 388 54.55 27.99 -31.66
C SER A 388 55.09 26.66 -32.21
N LYS A 389 54.23 25.83 -32.80
CA LYS A 389 54.43 25.04 -34.05
C LYS A 389 53.32 23.98 -34.20
N PRO A 390 52.72 23.81 -35.39
CA PRO A 390 51.58 22.92 -35.59
C PRO A 390 52.03 21.50 -35.99
N ILE A 391 51.48 20.46 -35.35
CA ILE A 391 51.42 19.12 -35.94
C ILE A 391 49.95 18.73 -36.09
N LYS A 392 49.56 18.53 -37.34
CA LYS A 392 48.20 18.24 -37.82
C LYS A 392 47.67 16.91 -37.27
N MET A 393 46.41 16.89 -36.83
CA MET A 393 45.56 15.71 -36.96
C MET A 393 44.25 16.09 -37.66
N LYS A 394 43.89 15.26 -38.65
CA LYS A 394 42.88 15.50 -39.68
C LYS A 394 41.47 15.60 -39.09
N THR A 395 40.78 16.69 -39.44
CA THR A 395 39.32 16.79 -39.46
C THR A 395 38.78 16.14 -40.73
N PHE A 396 37.69 15.38 -40.60
CA PHE A 396 36.63 15.36 -41.62
C PHE A 396 35.28 15.53 -40.92
N SER A 397 34.84 16.78 -40.88
CA SER A 397 33.44 17.20 -41.03
C SER A 397 32.88 16.64 -42.35
N SER A 398 31.69 16.06 -42.39
CA SER A 398 30.42 16.70 -42.79
C SER A 398 29.51 15.55 -43.28
N ILE A 399 28.21 15.52 -43.02
CA ILE A 399 27.18 16.04 -43.95
C ILE A 399 25.83 16.06 -43.19
N GLN A 400 25.07 17.11 -43.46
CA GLN A 400 23.76 17.47 -42.90
C GLN A 400 22.58 16.57 -43.35
N PRO A 401 21.39 16.70 -42.72
CA PRO A 401 20.24 15.82 -42.91
C PRO A 401 19.33 16.28 -44.08
N PRO A 402 18.41 15.43 -44.57
CA PRO A 402 17.27 15.92 -45.35
C PRO A 402 15.91 15.59 -44.73
N HIS A 403 14.99 16.53 -44.97
CA HIS A 403 13.56 16.48 -44.71
C HIS A 403 12.77 15.82 -45.89
N TYR A 404 11.57 15.32 -45.54
CA TYR A 404 10.32 15.19 -46.31
C TYR A 404 10.02 13.99 -47.26
N PHE A 405 8.79 13.46 -47.02
CA PHE A 405 7.75 12.90 -47.91
C PHE A 405 7.45 11.38 -48.03
N HIS A 406 6.16 11.11 -47.74
CA HIS A 406 5.16 10.19 -48.31
C HIS A 406 5.15 8.65 -48.13
N SER A 407 4.03 8.22 -47.51
CA SER A 407 3.17 7.06 -47.80
C SER A 407 3.54 6.21 -49.03
N THR A 408 3.81 4.92 -48.79
CA THR A 408 3.43 3.84 -49.72
C THR A 408 3.32 2.51 -48.97
N SER A 409 2.21 1.82 -49.20
CA SER A 409 1.96 0.43 -48.79
C SER A 409 3.07 -0.51 -49.27
N ILE A 410 3.63 -1.30 -48.37
CA ILE A 410 4.41 -2.49 -48.72
C ILE A 410 3.75 -3.71 -48.10
N ARG A 411 3.16 -4.54 -48.97
CA ARG A 411 2.69 -5.90 -48.68
C ARG A 411 3.92 -6.78 -48.42
N PHE A 412 4.03 -7.37 -47.24
CA PHE A 412 4.86 -8.55 -47.04
C PHE A 412 3.99 -9.81 -47.07
N SER A 413 4.16 -10.58 -48.16
CA SER A 413 3.75 -11.98 -48.25
C SER A 413 4.75 -12.81 -47.46
N ILE A 414 4.33 -13.37 -46.32
CA ILE A 414 5.07 -14.46 -45.66
C ILE A 414 4.20 -15.70 -45.75
N ARG A 415 4.57 -16.55 -46.71
CA ARG A 415 4.11 -17.92 -46.87
C ARG A 415 4.85 -18.75 -45.82
N THR A 416 4.21 -19.03 -44.68
CA THR A 416 4.66 -20.09 -43.77
C THR A 416 3.50 -21.05 -43.56
N GLN A 417 3.74 -22.31 -43.97
CA GLN A 417 2.85 -23.43 -43.70
C GLN A 417 2.83 -23.68 -42.19
N VAL A 418 1.69 -23.43 -41.56
CA VAL A 418 1.41 -23.90 -40.20
C VAL A 418 0.60 -25.19 -40.31
N PRO A 419 1.00 -26.30 -39.66
CA PRO A 419 0.28 -27.55 -39.73
C PRO A 419 -1.10 -27.46 -39.07
N PHE A 420 -2.00 -28.27 -39.61
CA PHE A 420 -3.42 -28.38 -39.27
C PHE A 420 -3.62 -28.87 -37.82
N SER A 421 -3.88 -27.95 -36.87
CA SER A 421 -4.65 -28.27 -35.65
C SER A 421 -5.37 -27.06 -35.01
N ALA A 422 -5.38 -25.88 -35.64
CA ALA A 422 -6.10 -24.70 -35.17
C ALA A 422 -7.50 -24.55 -35.78
N ARG A 423 -8.37 -25.54 -35.55
CA ARG A 423 -9.84 -25.39 -35.64
C ARG A 423 -10.33 -25.71 -34.22
N ILE A 424 -10.86 -24.80 -33.40
CA ILE A 424 -12.07 -23.99 -33.57
C ILE A 424 -11.98 -22.84 -32.55
N PHE A 425 -11.97 -21.57 -32.98
CA PHE A 425 -12.46 -20.42 -32.21
C PHE A 425 -12.72 -19.25 -33.17
N PHE A 426 -13.68 -19.45 -34.08
CA PHE A 426 -14.33 -18.35 -34.79
C PHE A 426 -15.80 -18.36 -34.38
N CYS A 427 -16.16 -17.52 -33.41
CA CYS A 427 -17.55 -17.14 -33.17
C CYS A 427 -17.73 -15.68 -33.57
N HIS A 428 -18.17 -15.52 -34.82
CA HIS A 428 -19.08 -14.50 -35.35
C HIS A 428 -19.01 -13.09 -34.75
N ALA A 429 -18.19 -12.23 -35.37
CA ALA A 429 -18.46 -10.81 -35.44
C ALA A 429 -19.63 -10.56 -36.41
N LYS A 430 -20.83 -10.31 -35.89
CA LYS A 430 -21.86 -9.58 -36.64
C LYS A 430 -21.72 -8.10 -36.28
N SER A 431 -21.44 -7.30 -37.30
CA SER A 431 -21.38 -5.85 -37.24
C SER A 431 -22.74 -5.25 -36.89
N GLY A 432 -22.71 -4.12 -36.19
CA GLY A 432 -23.84 -3.19 -36.14
C GLY A 432 -24.32 -2.81 -34.74
N THR A 433 -23.46 -2.20 -33.93
CA THR A 433 -23.70 -0.92 -33.22
C THR A 433 -22.54 -0.64 -32.26
N ASN A 434 -22.11 0.62 -32.20
CA ASN A 434 -20.96 1.09 -31.43
C ASN A 434 -21.21 1.00 -29.92
N GLU A 435 -20.92 -0.16 -29.32
CA GLU A 435 -20.62 -0.28 -27.90
C GLU A 435 -19.39 -1.19 -27.78
N SER A 436 -18.23 -0.59 -27.50
CA SER A 436 -17.02 -1.33 -27.18
C SER A 436 -17.21 -1.99 -25.81
N LEU A 437 -17.67 -3.24 -25.82
CA LEU A 437 -17.50 -4.22 -24.75
C LEU A 437 -16.02 -4.23 -24.35
N ASN A 438 -15.68 -3.52 -23.27
CA ASN A 438 -14.34 -3.53 -22.70
C ASN A 438 -14.16 -4.81 -21.88
N ILE A 439 -14.24 -5.95 -22.56
CA ILE A 439 -13.62 -7.18 -22.06
C ILE A 439 -12.13 -6.86 -22.11
N GLN A 440 -11.44 -6.82 -20.96
CA GLN A 440 -9.98 -6.82 -20.94
C GLN A 440 -9.49 -8.21 -21.41
N VAL A 441 -9.72 -8.50 -22.68
CA VAL A 441 -9.16 -9.66 -23.35
C VAL A 441 -7.66 -9.42 -23.36
N LEU A 442 -6.91 -10.36 -22.78
CA LEU A 442 -5.45 -10.33 -22.92
C LEU A 442 -5.13 -10.24 -24.42
N PRO A 443 -4.24 -9.33 -24.85
CA PRO A 443 -3.89 -9.19 -26.25
C PRO A 443 -3.61 -10.55 -26.90
N PRO A 444 -3.96 -10.79 -28.18
CA PRO A 444 -3.77 -12.10 -28.83
C PRO A 444 -2.34 -12.66 -28.71
N LYS A 445 -1.33 -11.77 -28.68
CA LYS A 445 0.08 -12.11 -28.43
C LYS A 445 0.35 -12.68 -27.02
N LEU A 446 -0.40 -12.25 -26.01
CA LEU A 446 -0.35 -12.76 -24.64
C LEU A 446 -1.14 -14.06 -24.49
N LEU A 447 -2.27 -14.21 -25.17
CA LEU A 447 -3.02 -15.48 -25.21
C LEU A 447 -2.27 -16.58 -25.96
N ALA A 448 -1.40 -16.24 -26.90
CA ALA A 448 -0.49 -17.18 -27.56
C ALA A 448 0.73 -17.56 -26.69
N ASN A 449 0.91 -16.97 -25.51
CA ASN A 449 2.05 -17.27 -24.64
C ASN A 449 1.77 -18.56 -23.84
N PRO A 450 2.57 -19.64 -24.00
CA PRO A 450 2.33 -20.92 -23.34
C PRO A 450 2.19 -20.83 -21.81
N ARG A 451 2.85 -19.83 -21.19
CA ARG A 451 2.76 -19.58 -19.74
C ARG A 451 1.37 -19.12 -19.32
N ILE A 452 0.78 -18.23 -20.11
CA ILE A 452 -0.52 -17.63 -19.84
C ILE A 452 -1.60 -18.69 -20.06
N VAL A 453 -1.49 -19.46 -21.15
CA VAL A 453 -2.36 -20.62 -21.42
C VAL A 453 -2.31 -21.62 -20.26
N TYR A 454 -1.12 -22.02 -19.83
CA TYR A 454 -0.97 -22.94 -18.71
C TYR A 454 -1.59 -22.40 -17.40
N LEU A 455 -1.39 -21.12 -17.08
CA LEU A 455 -2.01 -20.53 -15.89
C LEU A 455 -3.55 -20.51 -16.00
N MET A 456 -4.09 -20.28 -17.19
CA MET A 456 -5.53 -20.35 -17.46
C MET A 456 -6.07 -21.79 -17.32
N GLU A 457 -5.35 -22.79 -17.84
CA GLU A 457 -5.67 -24.22 -17.66
C GLU A 457 -5.62 -24.65 -16.18
N LEU A 458 -4.76 -24.00 -15.39
CA LEU A 458 -4.75 -24.18 -13.94
C LEU A 458 -5.93 -23.48 -13.24
N GLY A 459 -6.74 -22.69 -13.94
CA GLY A 459 -7.91 -21.98 -13.41
C GLY A 459 -7.66 -20.52 -13.04
N MET A 460 -6.56 -19.91 -13.49
CA MET A 460 -6.28 -18.49 -13.26
C MET A 460 -7.10 -17.60 -14.21
N ASN A 461 -7.77 -16.58 -13.67
CA ASN A 461 -8.55 -15.65 -14.49
C ASN A 461 -7.71 -14.48 -15.02
N ASN A 462 -8.26 -13.73 -15.99
CA ASN A 462 -7.58 -12.61 -16.63
C ASN A 462 -7.13 -11.53 -15.62
N ASP A 463 -7.96 -11.22 -14.62
CA ASP A 463 -7.66 -10.19 -13.61
C ASP A 463 -6.48 -10.58 -12.72
N GLN A 464 -6.38 -11.86 -12.36
CA GLN A 464 -5.25 -12.41 -11.60
C GLN A 464 -3.96 -12.31 -12.42
N ILE A 465 -4.01 -12.67 -13.70
CA ILE A 465 -2.88 -12.56 -14.63
C ILE A 465 -2.44 -11.10 -14.77
N TRP A 466 -3.38 -10.17 -14.99
CA TRP A 466 -3.09 -8.73 -15.04
C TRP A 466 -2.53 -8.21 -13.71
N THR A 467 -3.04 -8.70 -12.58
CA THR A 467 -2.55 -8.32 -11.25
C THR A 467 -1.09 -8.75 -11.08
N ILE A 468 -0.72 -9.95 -11.51
CA ILE A 468 0.67 -10.42 -11.49
C ILE A 468 1.53 -9.55 -12.40
N MET A 469 1.13 -9.33 -13.65
CA MET A 469 1.90 -8.55 -14.61
C MET A 469 2.10 -7.09 -14.17
N ARG A 470 1.10 -6.47 -13.55
CA ARG A 470 1.18 -5.09 -13.06
C ARG A 470 2.03 -4.97 -11.80
N ARG A 471 1.85 -5.86 -10.81
CA ARG A 471 2.58 -5.80 -9.53
C ARG A 471 3.99 -6.36 -9.63
N PHE A 472 4.23 -7.23 -10.60
CA PHE A 472 5.52 -7.85 -10.83
C PHE A 472 5.79 -8.06 -12.33
N PRO A 473 6.12 -6.98 -13.09
CA PRO A 473 6.34 -7.07 -14.54
C PRO A 473 7.42 -8.08 -14.95
N ALA A 474 8.41 -8.29 -14.07
CA ALA A 474 9.48 -9.28 -14.25
C ALA A 474 8.97 -10.73 -14.37
N PHE A 475 7.73 -11.02 -13.97
CA PHE A 475 7.10 -12.34 -14.14
C PHE A 475 7.17 -12.83 -15.60
N THR A 476 6.97 -11.90 -16.54
CA THR A 476 7.04 -12.16 -17.99
C THR A 476 8.41 -12.63 -18.47
N ARG A 477 9.47 -12.46 -17.67
CA ARG A 477 10.84 -12.88 -17.99
C ARG A 477 11.17 -14.28 -17.48
N TYR A 478 10.34 -14.87 -16.60
CA TYR A 478 10.60 -16.20 -16.06
C TYR A 478 10.26 -17.30 -17.08
N SER A 479 11.19 -18.24 -17.25
CA SER A 479 11.00 -19.39 -18.15
C SER A 479 9.80 -20.23 -17.72
N PHE A 480 8.98 -20.62 -18.70
CA PHE A 480 7.84 -21.51 -18.46
C PHE A 480 8.29 -22.86 -17.91
N GLU A 481 9.04 -23.60 -18.72
CA GLU A 481 9.52 -24.96 -18.45
C GLU A 481 10.61 -24.99 -17.37
N GLY A 482 11.38 -23.90 -17.21
CA GLY A 482 12.50 -23.89 -16.26
C GLY A 482 12.17 -23.34 -14.88
N LYS A 483 11.08 -22.58 -14.73
CA LYS A 483 10.80 -21.83 -13.48
C LYS A 483 9.35 -21.95 -13.02
N ILE A 484 8.39 -21.61 -13.88
CA ILE A 484 6.98 -21.51 -13.48
C ILE A 484 6.37 -22.90 -13.29
N LYS A 485 6.42 -23.75 -14.32
CA LYS A 485 5.83 -25.09 -14.30
C LYS A 485 6.46 -26.01 -13.25
N PRO A 486 7.80 -26.11 -13.13
CA PRO A 486 8.42 -26.91 -12.08
C PRO A 486 8.05 -26.47 -10.65
N LEU A 487 7.79 -25.18 -10.44
CA LEU A 487 7.37 -24.67 -9.12
C LEU A 487 5.94 -25.08 -8.80
N VAL A 488 5.04 -25.02 -9.79
CA VAL A 488 3.66 -25.48 -9.63
C VAL A 488 3.61 -26.99 -9.37
N GLU A 489 4.35 -27.78 -10.16
CA GLU A 489 4.45 -29.23 -9.98
C GLU A 489 4.98 -29.58 -8.59
N PHE A 490 6.03 -28.91 -8.14
CA PHE A 490 6.54 -29.08 -6.78
C PHE A 490 5.48 -28.81 -5.71
N PHE A 491 4.68 -27.74 -5.84
CA PHE A 491 3.63 -27.46 -4.86
C PHE A 491 2.50 -28.48 -4.88
N LEU A 492 2.13 -29.01 -6.06
CA LEU A 492 1.16 -30.10 -6.19
C LEU A 492 1.68 -31.37 -5.50
N GLU A 493 2.93 -31.77 -5.77
CA GLU A 493 3.61 -32.91 -5.12
C GLU A 493 3.76 -32.71 -3.59
N PHE A 494 3.95 -31.46 -3.17
CA PHE A 494 4.03 -31.11 -1.75
C PHE A 494 2.67 -31.20 -1.04
N GLY A 495 1.55 -31.24 -1.78
CA GLY A 495 0.20 -31.34 -1.23
C GLY A 495 -0.50 -29.98 -1.03
N VAL A 496 -0.07 -28.94 -1.75
CA VAL A 496 -0.79 -27.66 -1.83
C VAL A 496 -1.97 -27.82 -2.80
N PRO A 497 -3.21 -27.49 -2.41
CA PRO A 497 -4.36 -27.56 -3.32
C PRO A 497 -4.17 -26.66 -4.54
N LYS A 498 -4.62 -27.13 -5.72
CA LYS A 498 -4.46 -26.45 -7.02
C LYS A 498 -4.92 -24.98 -6.96
N GLU A 499 -6.05 -24.72 -6.32
CA GLU A 499 -6.65 -23.40 -6.17
C GLU A 499 -5.77 -22.46 -5.32
N GLN A 500 -5.09 -23.01 -4.32
CA GLN A 500 -4.20 -22.25 -3.43
C GLN A 500 -2.86 -21.91 -4.09
N ILE A 501 -2.40 -22.71 -5.06
CA ILE A 501 -1.21 -22.40 -5.85
C ILE A 501 -1.40 -21.11 -6.64
N LEU A 502 -2.59 -20.88 -7.20
CA LEU A 502 -2.92 -19.63 -7.89
C LEU A 502 -2.80 -18.43 -6.95
N ILE A 503 -3.29 -18.56 -5.70
CA ILE A 503 -3.19 -17.53 -4.67
C ILE A 503 -1.73 -17.26 -4.30
N ILE A 504 -0.89 -18.29 -4.21
CA ILE A 504 0.56 -18.16 -3.99
C ILE A 504 1.20 -17.32 -5.10
N LEU A 505 0.93 -17.67 -6.37
CA LEU A 505 1.50 -16.97 -7.53
C LEU A 505 1.05 -15.51 -7.60
N VAL A 506 -0.21 -15.21 -7.27
CA VAL A 506 -0.73 -13.83 -7.23
C VAL A 506 -0.12 -13.02 -6.08
N LYS A 507 -0.03 -13.60 -4.87
CA LYS A 507 0.51 -12.91 -3.69
C LYS A 507 2.03 -12.73 -3.76
N ARG A 508 2.76 -13.71 -4.31
CA ARG A 508 4.22 -13.70 -4.35
C ARG A 508 4.78 -14.26 -5.67
N PRO A 509 4.62 -13.55 -6.79
CA PRO A 509 5.15 -13.99 -8.09
C PRO A 509 6.68 -14.18 -8.10
N SER A 510 7.39 -13.51 -7.18
CA SER A 510 8.85 -13.59 -7.06
C SER A 510 9.37 -14.99 -6.70
N LEU A 511 8.52 -15.88 -6.15
CA LEU A 511 8.92 -17.26 -5.85
C LEU A 511 9.33 -18.02 -7.11
N CYS A 512 8.74 -17.71 -8.27
CA CYS A 512 9.14 -18.28 -9.56
C CYS A 512 10.59 -17.92 -9.95
N GLY A 513 11.16 -16.85 -9.39
CA GLY A 513 12.57 -16.50 -9.63
C GLY A 513 13.55 -17.41 -8.90
N LEU A 514 13.14 -17.99 -7.75
CA LEU A 514 14.02 -18.76 -6.88
C LEU A 514 14.40 -20.11 -7.51
N SER A 515 15.55 -20.64 -7.11
CA SER A 515 15.95 -21.99 -7.52
C SER A 515 15.20 -23.04 -6.69
N LEU A 516 14.55 -23.99 -7.36
CA LEU A 516 13.91 -25.11 -6.68
C LEU A 516 14.92 -25.99 -5.96
N SER A 517 16.02 -26.35 -6.64
CA SER A 517 17.03 -27.26 -6.09
C SER A 517 17.91 -26.60 -5.04
N LYS A 518 18.27 -25.32 -5.20
CA LYS A 518 19.18 -24.63 -4.27
C LYS A 518 18.47 -23.90 -3.12
N ASN A 519 17.21 -23.48 -3.31
CA ASN A 519 16.50 -22.66 -2.32
C ASN A 519 15.24 -23.36 -1.78
N ILE A 520 14.24 -23.61 -2.63
CA ILE A 520 12.90 -24.00 -2.15
C ILE A 520 12.91 -25.41 -1.54
N LYS A 521 13.41 -26.43 -2.25
CA LYS A 521 13.44 -27.81 -1.75
C LYS A 521 14.28 -27.94 -0.46
N PRO A 522 15.51 -27.38 -0.37
CA PRO A 522 16.28 -27.43 0.88
C PRO A 522 15.61 -26.69 2.05
N THR A 523 14.93 -25.57 1.78
CA THR A 523 14.20 -24.82 2.81
C THR A 523 13.01 -25.61 3.32
N VAL A 524 12.22 -26.21 2.43
CA VAL A 524 11.08 -27.05 2.81
C VAL A 524 11.53 -28.27 3.61
N LYS A 525 12.60 -28.95 3.20
CA LYS A 525 13.18 -30.06 3.97
C LYS A 525 13.61 -29.65 5.38
N PHE A 526 14.18 -28.46 5.52
CA PHE A 526 14.53 -27.91 6.85
C PHE A 526 13.29 -27.58 7.69
N LEU A 527 12.21 -27.07 7.08
CA LEU A 527 10.95 -26.86 7.81
C LEU A 527 10.32 -28.19 8.25
N GLU A 528 10.38 -29.22 7.39
CA GLU A 528 9.89 -30.57 7.71
C GLU A 528 10.66 -31.22 8.87
N SER A 529 11.95 -30.89 9.07
CA SER A 529 12.70 -31.40 10.22
C SER A 529 12.28 -30.82 11.57
N LEU A 530 11.45 -29.76 11.60
CA LEU A 530 10.94 -29.12 12.83
C LEU A 530 9.69 -29.83 13.39
N GLY A 531 9.59 -31.15 13.21
CA GLY A 531 8.58 -32.01 13.84
C GLY A 531 7.11 -31.71 13.52
N THR A 532 6.83 -30.93 12.48
CA THR A 532 5.47 -30.51 12.10
C THR A 532 5.01 -31.19 10.82
N ASP A 533 3.74 -31.62 10.79
CA ASP A 533 3.17 -32.39 9.68
C ASP A 533 3.21 -31.63 8.34
N LYS A 534 3.46 -32.37 7.25
CA LYS A 534 3.58 -31.85 5.89
C LYS A 534 2.33 -31.06 5.46
N LYS A 535 1.11 -31.47 5.86
CA LYS A 535 -0.12 -30.73 5.53
C LYS A 535 -0.20 -29.40 6.27
N GLN A 536 0.34 -29.31 7.48
CA GLN A 536 0.40 -28.05 8.23
C GLN A 536 1.37 -27.08 7.57
N TRP A 537 2.51 -27.56 7.08
CA TRP A 537 3.43 -26.75 6.27
C TRP A 537 2.84 -26.30 4.95
N ALA A 538 2.16 -27.20 4.22
CA ALA A 538 1.44 -26.83 3.00
C ALA A 538 0.43 -25.70 3.27
N LYS A 539 -0.31 -25.79 4.38
CA LYS A 539 -1.23 -24.75 4.85
C LYS A 539 -0.56 -23.43 5.22
N ALA A 540 0.59 -23.49 5.89
CA ALA A 540 1.36 -22.30 6.21
C ALA A 540 1.87 -21.61 4.93
N ILE A 541 2.39 -22.37 3.97
CA ILE A 541 2.94 -21.85 2.70
C ILE A 541 1.89 -21.09 1.89
N TYR A 542 0.67 -21.62 1.70
CA TYR A 542 -0.33 -20.88 0.91
C TYR A 542 -0.95 -19.70 1.66
N ARG A 543 -1.00 -19.74 3.00
CA ARG A 543 -1.42 -18.58 3.80
C ARG A 543 -0.37 -17.47 3.79
N PHE A 544 0.90 -17.85 3.86
CA PHE A 544 2.06 -16.96 3.96
C PHE A 544 3.18 -17.35 2.98
N PRO A 545 3.01 -17.10 1.67
CA PRO A 545 4.01 -17.52 0.67
C PRO A 545 5.37 -16.85 0.84
N SER A 546 5.43 -15.71 1.54
CA SER A 546 6.68 -15.02 1.89
C SER A 546 7.61 -15.88 2.74
N LEU A 547 7.12 -16.89 3.46
CA LEU A 547 7.93 -17.84 4.21
C LEU A 547 9.08 -18.41 3.35
N LEU A 548 8.77 -18.81 2.11
CA LEU A 548 9.74 -19.39 1.17
C LEU A 548 10.59 -18.34 0.44
N ALA A 549 10.31 -17.05 0.62
CA ALA A 549 11.09 -15.97 0.03
C ALA A 549 12.29 -15.56 0.91
N HIS A 550 12.30 -15.95 2.20
CA HIS A 550 13.45 -15.75 3.08
C HIS A 550 14.57 -16.74 2.73
N SER A 551 15.82 -16.34 2.99
CA SER A 551 16.94 -17.26 2.88
C SER A 551 16.84 -18.34 3.96
N ARG A 552 17.33 -19.55 3.66
CA ARG A 552 17.41 -20.64 4.65
C ARG A 552 18.16 -20.20 5.92
N GLN A 553 19.21 -19.40 5.75
CA GLN A 553 19.99 -18.85 6.85
C GLN A 553 19.15 -17.96 7.77
N LYS A 554 18.32 -17.07 7.21
CA LYS A 554 17.45 -16.19 8.01
C LYS A 554 16.40 -16.98 8.80
N ILE A 555 15.85 -18.04 8.20
CA ILE A 555 14.93 -18.94 8.89
C ILE A 555 15.67 -19.66 10.02
N LYS A 556 16.88 -20.18 9.75
CA LYS A 556 17.71 -20.84 10.75
C LYS A 556 18.06 -19.94 11.93
N GLU A 557 18.45 -18.69 11.71
CA GLU A 557 18.71 -17.72 12.79
C GLU A 557 17.48 -17.53 13.71
N THR A 558 16.28 -17.53 13.12
CA THR A 558 15.04 -17.42 13.88
C THR A 558 14.76 -18.69 14.69
N VAL A 559 15.03 -19.87 14.11
CA VAL A 559 14.91 -21.17 14.79
C VAL A 559 15.93 -21.28 15.94
N ASP A 560 17.18 -20.90 15.71
CA ASP A 560 18.25 -20.93 16.70
C ASP A 560 17.89 -20.02 17.90
N PHE A 561 17.37 -18.81 17.65
CA PHE A 561 16.82 -17.95 18.69
C PHE A 561 15.68 -18.61 19.50
N LEU A 562 14.77 -19.33 18.84
CA LEU A 562 13.70 -20.02 19.55
C LEU A 562 14.25 -21.19 20.39
N HIS A 563 15.32 -21.85 19.95
CA HIS A 563 16.02 -22.87 20.74
C HIS A 563 16.74 -22.25 21.94
N GLU A 564 17.38 -21.09 21.77
CA GLU A 564 17.94 -20.29 22.88
C GLU A 564 16.86 -19.92 23.92
N ALA A 565 15.60 -19.76 23.49
CA ALA A 565 14.47 -19.53 24.37
C ALA A 565 13.91 -20.81 25.05
N GLY A 566 14.53 -21.97 24.82
CA GLY A 566 14.17 -23.26 25.42
C GLY A 566 13.01 -23.97 24.73
N ILE A 567 12.75 -23.71 23.45
CA ILE A 567 11.64 -24.27 22.68
C ILE A 567 12.13 -25.45 21.85
N SER A 568 11.44 -26.60 21.93
CA SER A 568 11.77 -27.80 21.14
C SER A 568 11.45 -27.63 19.65
N ASP A 569 12.09 -28.43 18.79
CA ASP A 569 11.87 -28.42 17.34
C ASP A 569 10.37 -28.53 16.97
N GLU A 570 9.64 -29.45 17.59
CA GLU A 570 8.20 -29.65 17.32
C GLU A 570 7.40 -28.39 17.66
N THR A 571 7.80 -27.71 18.73
CA THR A 571 7.13 -26.51 19.22
C THR A 571 7.49 -25.30 18.35
N VAL A 572 8.73 -25.22 17.88
CA VAL A 572 9.16 -24.23 16.89
C VAL A 572 8.35 -24.37 15.60
N GLY A 573 8.21 -25.60 15.07
CA GLY A 573 7.40 -25.84 13.88
C GLY A 573 5.94 -25.39 14.04
N ARG A 574 5.33 -25.63 15.21
CA ARG A 574 3.98 -25.11 15.55
C ARG A 574 3.92 -23.59 15.59
N ILE A 575 4.94 -22.92 16.14
CA ILE A 575 5.01 -21.45 16.16
C ILE A 575 5.11 -20.91 14.75
N LEU A 576 6.03 -21.43 13.93
CA LEU A 576 6.27 -20.95 12.56
C LEU A 576 5.10 -21.21 11.63
N THR A 577 4.35 -22.30 11.81
CA THR A 577 3.13 -22.55 11.01
C THR A 577 1.96 -21.64 11.39
N ARG A 578 1.87 -21.21 12.66
CA ARG A 578 0.83 -20.27 13.13
C ARG A 578 1.19 -18.81 12.85
N PHE A 579 2.45 -18.44 13.03
CA PHE A 579 2.95 -17.07 12.92
C PHE A 579 4.30 -17.00 12.16
N PRO A 580 4.31 -17.27 10.84
CA PRO A 580 5.55 -17.25 10.05
C PRO A 580 6.17 -15.86 9.89
N ASN A 581 5.41 -14.80 10.17
CA ASN A 581 5.90 -13.42 10.10
C ASN A 581 7.04 -13.13 11.09
N ILE A 582 7.23 -13.95 12.12
CA ILE A 582 8.36 -13.84 13.06
C ILE A 582 9.72 -13.87 12.35
N ILE A 583 9.83 -14.60 11.23
CA ILE A 583 11.07 -14.70 10.43
C ILE A 583 11.44 -13.37 9.77
N GLY A 584 10.44 -12.50 9.53
CA GLY A 584 10.66 -11.17 8.98
C GLY A 584 11.27 -10.17 9.97
N LEU A 585 11.32 -10.51 11.27
CA LEU A 585 11.86 -9.65 12.31
C LEU A 585 13.39 -9.82 12.43
N SER A 586 14.08 -8.76 12.89
CA SER A 586 15.51 -8.86 13.21
C SER A 586 15.68 -9.66 14.50
N VAL A 587 16.58 -10.66 14.48
CA VAL A 587 16.86 -11.46 15.68
C VAL A 587 17.57 -10.57 16.71
N GLU A 588 18.62 -9.87 16.28
CA GLU A 588 19.46 -9.04 17.15
C GLU A 588 18.78 -7.73 17.56
N ASP A 589 18.07 -7.07 16.64
CA ASP A 589 17.50 -5.74 16.93
C ASP A 589 16.06 -5.80 17.49
N ASN A 590 15.40 -6.96 17.44
CA ASN A 590 14.01 -7.06 17.87
C ASN A 590 13.72 -8.29 18.75
N LEU A 591 13.93 -9.51 18.23
CA LEU A 591 13.51 -10.73 18.95
C LEU A 591 14.26 -10.89 20.28
N ARG A 592 15.59 -10.76 20.26
CA ARG A 592 16.45 -10.93 21.43
C ARG A 592 16.26 -9.81 22.46
N PRO A 593 16.24 -8.51 22.10
CA PRO A 593 15.92 -7.44 23.05
C PRO A 593 14.54 -7.62 23.71
N THR A 594 13.52 -7.97 22.93
CA THR A 594 12.15 -8.15 23.45
C THR A 594 12.05 -9.36 24.37
N ALA A 595 12.67 -10.49 24.01
CA ALA A 595 12.76 -11.65 24.89
C ALA A 595 13.54 -11.37 26.17
N THR A 596 14.64 -10.62 26.09
CA THR A 596 15.42 -10.18 27.26
C THR A 596 14.57 -9.31 28.17
N TYR A 597 13.82 -8.35 27.64
CA TYR A 597 12.90 -7.55 28.43
C TYR A 597 11.85 -8.41 29.15
N PHE A 598 11.23 -9.38 28.47
CA PHE A 598 10.30 -10.28 29.16
C PHE A 598 10.97 -11.14 30.23
N ARG A 599 12.24 -11.51 30.04
CA ARG A 599 13.02 -12.22 31.06
C ARG A 599 13.31 -11.33 32.27
N THR A 600 13.56 -10.03 32.11
CA THR A 600 13.73 -9.10 33.24
C THR A 600 12.44 -8.89 34.03
N LEU A 601 11.28 -9.10 33.40
CA LEU A 601 9.98 -9.15 34.09
C LEU A 601 9.71 -10.51 34.78
N GLY A 602 10.65 -11.46 34.76
CA GLY A 602 10.44 -12.80 35.33
C GLY A 602 9.51 -13.70 34.50
N ALA A 603 9.23 -13.36 33.25
CA ALA A 603 8.38 -14.19 32.40
C ALA A 603 9.14 -15.42 31.87
N ASN A 604 8.46 -16.57 31.82
CA ASN A 604 8.96 -17.73 31.09
C ASN A 604 8.78 -17.50 29.58
N VAL A 605 9.85 -17.06 28.91
CA VAL A 605 9.83 -16.68 27.50
C VAL A 605 9.40 -17.85 26.60
N GLY A 606 9.91 -19.06 26.80
CA GLY A 606 9.53 -20.22 25.98
C GLY A 606 8.02 -20.50 26.02
N THR A 607 7.42 -20.49 27.21
CA THR A 607 5.97 -20.66 27.40
C THR A 607 5.18 -19.50 26.80
N LEU A 608 5.66 -18.27 26.99
CA LEU A 608 5.06 -17.07 26.43
C LEU A 608 5.02 -17.13 24.89
N LEU A 609 6.13 -17.46 24.24
CA LEU A 609 6.24 -17.53 22.79
C LEU A 609 5.45 -18.70 22.20
N PHE A 610 5.36 -19.83 22.91
CA PHE A 610 4.46 -20.91 22.50
C PHE A 610 2.99 -20.48 22.49
N ARG A 611 2.57 -19.64 23.43
CA ARG A 611 1.17 -19.17 23.53
C ARG A 611 0.88 -17.97 22.62
N CYS A 612 1.78 -16.99 22.57
CA CYS A 612 1.60 -15.72 21.88
C CYS A 612 2.92 -15.23 21.27
N PRO A 613 3.36 -15.80 20.14
CA PRO A 613 4.59 -15.39 19.46
C PRO A 613 4.49 -13.98 18.85
N GLU A 614 3.27 -13.49 18.61
CA GLU A 614 3.00 -12.16 18.06
C GLU A 614 3.50 -11.04 18.98
N ILE A 615 3.71 -11.34 20.27
CA ILE A 615 4.20 -10.36 21.25
C ILE A 615 5.60 -9.83 20.91
N LEU A 616 6.42 -10.62 20.18
CA LEU A 616 7.74 -10.19 19.72
C LEU A 616 7.69 -9.19 18.57
N ALA A 617 6.53 -8.98 17.96
CA ALA A 617 6.35 -7.95 16.92
C ALA A 617 5.96 -6.58 17.51
N LEU A 618 5.75 -6.50 18.82
CA LEU A 618 5.37 -5.25 19.50
C LEU A 618 6.59 -4.40 19.82
N SER A 619 6.40 -3.08 19.83
CA SER A 619 7.44 -2.16 20.28
C SER A 619 7.56 -2.19 21.80
N ILE A 620 8.79 -2.34 22.31
CA ILE A 620 9.07 -2.28 23.74
C ILE A 620 8.60 -0.93 24.31
N GLU A 621 9.01 0.19 23.69
CA GLU A 621 8.69 1.54 24.18
C GLU A 621 7.22 1.91 23.99
N ALA A 622 6.64 1.60 22.83
CA ALA A 622 5.29 2.09 22.50
C ALA A 622 4.15 1.19 23.00
N ASN A 623 4.42 -0.10 23.22
CA ASN A 623 3.39 -1.08 23.57
C ASN A 623 3.68 -1.77 24.90
N ILE A 624 4.90 -2.28 25.07
CA ILE A 624 5.20 -3.15 26.21
C ILE A 624 5.35 -2.32 27.50
N LYS A 625 6.36 -1.44 27.56
CA LYS A 625 6.63 -0.61 28.74
C LYS A 625 5.43 0.14 29.30
N PRO A 626 4.56 0.80 28.51
CA PRO A 626 3.42 1.54 29.07
C PRO A 626 2.46 0.64 29.87
N VAL A 627 2.21 -0.58 29.39
CA VAL A 627 1.35 -1.54 30.10
C VAL A 627 2.06 -2.11 31.32
N THR A 628 3.36 -2.40 31.24
CA THR A 628 4.16 -2.83 32.40
C THR A 628 4.14 -1.77 33.49
N GLN A 629 4.43 -0.51 33.13
CA GLN A 629 4.49 0.62 34.03
C GLN A 629 3.13 0.88 34.68
N PHE A 630 2.04 0.77 33.92
CA PHE A 630 0.70 0.85 34.48
C PHE A 630 0.48 -0.16 35.62
N PHE A 631 0.84 -1.44 35.45
CA PHE A 631 0.67 -2.44 36.51
C PHE A 631 1.62 -2.21 37.70
N LEU A 632 2.85 -1.76 37.46
CA LEU A 632 3.77 -1.35 38.53
C LEU A 632 3.18 -0.23 39.39
N GLU A 633 2.63 0.81 38.76
CA GLU A 633 1.97 1.93 39.44
C GLU A 633 0.72 1.50 40.23
N LYS A 634 0.08 0.40 39.84
CA LYS A 634 -1.04 -0.18 40.59
C LYS A 634 -0.62 -1.12 41.72
N GLY A 635 0.69 -1.28 41.93
CA GLY A 635 1.30 -2.00 43.05
C GLY A 635 1.58 -3.48 42.76
N TYR A 636 1.61 -3.92 41.50
CA TYR A 636 2.07 -5.26 41.16
C TYR A 636 3.59 -5.34 41.16
N THR A 637 4.14 -6.47 41.59
CA THR A 637 5.58 -6.73 41.48
C THR A 637 5.95 -7.15 40.04
N LEU A 638 7.24 -7.04 39.70
CA LEU A 638 7.74 -7.54 38.41
C LEU A 638 7.41 -9.03 38.22
N GLU A 639 7.56 -9.85 39.25
CA GLU A 639 7.28 -11.29 39.21
C GLU A 639 5.79 -11.59 38.96
N GLU A 640 4.89 -10.83 39.58
CA GLU A 640 3.44 -10.93 39.34
C GLU A 640 3.11 -10.56 37.89
N ILE A 641 3.71 -9.49 37.37
CA ILE A 641 3.54 -9.08 35.97
C ILE A 641 4.11 -10.15 35.02
N GLY A 642 5.26 -10.73 35.35
CA GLY A 642 5.86 -11.89 34.66
C GLY A 642 4.91 -13.07 34.58
N THR A 643 4.28 -13.41 35.70
CA THR A 643 3.27 -14.47 35.78
C THR A 643 2.04 -14.13 34.95
N MET A 644 1.55 -12.89 35.03
CA MET A 644 0.41 -12.43 34.23
C MET A 644 0.70 -12.57 32.74
N ILE A 645 1.88 -12.15 32.28
CA ILE A 645 2.19 -12.16 30.86
C ILE A 645 2.44 -13.56 30.32
N THR A 646 3.14 -14.41 31.06
CA THR A 646 3.31 -15.82 30.67
C THR A 646 1.97 -16.55 30.55
N ARG A 647 0.98 -16.20 31.38
CA ARG A 647 -0.38 -16.77 31.30
C ARG A 647 -1.18 -16.21 30.14
N TYR A 648 -1.11 -14.89 29.89
CA TYR A 648 -1.92 -14.19 28.89
C TYR A 648 -1.11 -13.12 28.12
N GLY A 649 -0.32 -13.58 27.14
CA GLY A 649 0.45 -12.78 26.17
C GLY A 649 -0.29 -11.56 25.59
N MET A 650 -1.58 -11.77 25.27
CA MET A 650 -2.43 -10.79 24.61
C MET A 650 -2.72 -9.53 25.45
N LEU A 651 -2.38 -9.53 26.75
CA LEU A 651 -2.51 -8.34 27.60
C LEU A 651 -1.82 -7.11 27.02
N TYR A 652 -0.68 -7.29 26.33
CA TYR A 652 0.09 -6.21 25.74
C TYR A 652 -0.31 -5.87 24.29
N THR A 653 -1.18 -6.67 23.67
CA THR A 653 -1.65 -6.42 22.29
C THR A 653 -2.92 -5.56 22.25
N ILE A 654 -3.61 -5.42 23.40
CA ILE A 654 -4.82 -4.61 23.54
C ILE A 654 -4.48 -3.20 24.03
N SER A 655 -5.32 -2.22 23.67
CA SER A 655 -5.08 -0.81 24.02
C SER A 655 -5.11 -0.59 25.53
N LEU A 656 -4.04 0.01 26.06
CA LEU A 656 -3.95 0.40 27.47
C LEU A 656 -5.12 1.32 27.87
N THR A 657 -5.29 2.43 27.15
CA THR A 657 -6.28 3.48 27.48
C THR A 657 -7.72 3.07 27.15
N LYS A 658 -7.96 2.42 26.01
CA LYS A 658 -9.32 2.08 25.57
C LYS A 658 -9.84 0.76 26.14
N ASN A 659 -8.97 -0.07 26.72
CA ASN A 659 -9.33 -1.44 27.09
C ASN A 659 -8.86 -1.82 28.50
N VAL A 660 -7.56 -1.77 28.77
CA VAL A 660 -7.00 -2.23 30.05
C VAL A 660 -7.45 -1.33 31.20
N MET A 661 -7.31 0.00 31.07
CA MET A 661 -7.67 0.98 32.10
C MET A 661 -9.17 0.93 32.49
N PRO A 662 -10.15 1.00 31.56
CA PRO A 662 -11.56 0.91 31.93
C PRO A 662 -11.94 -0.40 32.63
N LYS A 663 -11.30 -1.51 32.23
CA LYS A 663 -11.53 -2.82 32.86
C LYS A 663 -10.89 -2.90 34.23
N TRP A 664 -9.72 -2.29 34.41
CA TRP A 664 -9.08 -2.14 35.72
C TRP A 664 -9.92 -1.31 36.68
N ASP A 665 -10.40 -0.15 36.23
CA ASP A 665 -11.22 0.74 37.06
C ASP A 665 -12.49 0.04 37.52
N TYR A 666 -13.15 -0.69 36.63
CA TYR A 666 -14.29 -1.52 37.01
C TYR A 666 -13.90 -2.67 37.96
N PHE A 667 -12.76 -3.32 37.74
CA PHE A 667 -12.27 -4.38 38.63
C PHE A 667 -12.08 -3.89 40.07
N MET A 668 -11.62 -2.64 40.27
CA MET A 668 -11.51 -2.03 41.61
C MET A 668 -12.87 -1.84 42.31
N THR A 669 -13.98 -1.80 41.57
CA THR A 669 -15.34 -1.77 42.15
C THR A 669 -15.86 -3.16 42.52
N MET A 670 -15.17 -4.22 42.09
CA MET A 670 -15.54 -5.60 42.35
C MET A 670 -14.89 -6.09 43.64
N ASP A 671 -15.59 -6.95 44.39
CA ASP A 671 -15.13 -7.57 45.64
C ASP A 671 -14.15 -8.75 45.41
N TYR A 672 -13.05 -8.46 44.70
CA TYR A 672 -11.95 -9.39 44.43
C TYR A 672 -10.60 -8.81 44.85
N PRO A 673 -9.69 -9.64 45.40
CA PRO A 673 -8.33 -9.20 45.66
C PRO A 673 -7.55 -9.03 44.33
N LYS A 674 -6.61 -8.09 44.30
CA LYS A 674 -5.73 -7.83 43.14
C LYS A 674 -4.97 -9.06 42.65
N SER A 675 -4.68 -10.02 43.54
CA SER A 675 -4.02 -11.29 43.23
C SER A 675 -4.83 -12.20 42.30
N GLU A 676 -6.16 -12.01 42.20
CA GLU A 676 -6.98 -12.75 41.23
C GLU A 676 -6.63 -12.39 39.78
N LEU A 677 -6.18 -11.15 39.51
CA LEU A 677 -5.72 -10.77 38.17
C LEU A 677 -4.37 -11.41 37.81
N VAL A 678 -3.55 -11.78 38.80
CA VAL A 678 -2.32 -12.56 38.56
C VAL A 678 -2.65 -14.00 38.19
N LYS A 679 -3.64 -14.60 38.89
CA LYS A 679 -4.12 -15.95 38.61
C LYS A 679 -4.85 -16.05 37.27
N PHE A 680 -5.66 -15.03 36.95
CA PHE A 680 -6.51 -14.99 35.76
C PHE A 680 -6.44 -13.64 34.99
N PRO A 681 -5.30 -13.33 34.35
CA PRO A 681 -5.13 -12.10 33.56
C PRO A 681 -6.02 -12.05 32.30
N HIS A 682 -6.60 -13.20 31.91
CA HIS A 682 -7.58 -13.31 30.83
C HIS A 682 -8.84 -12.46 31.05
N TYR A 683 -9.07 -11.98 32.29
CA TYR A 683 -10.05 -10.94 32.58
C TYR A 683 -10.04 -9.80 31.55
N PHE A 684 -8.84 -9.31 31.21
CA PHE A 684 -8.68 -8.22 30.24
C PHE A 684 -9.05 -8.60 28.80
N GLY A 685 -9.20 -9.88 28.48
CA GLY A 685 -9.65 -10.36 27.18
C GLY A 685 -11.17 -10.30 26.96
N TYR A 686 -11.98 -10.26 28.02
CA TYR A 686 -13.44 -10.29 27.91
C TYR A 686 -14.06 -8.90 27.74
N SER A 687 -15.21 -8.82 27.07
CA SER A 687 -15.95 -7.56 26.90
C SER A 687 -16.43 -7.01 28.25
N LEU A 688 -16.13 -5.74 28.53
CA LEU A 688 -16.54 -5.07 29.77
C LEU A 688 -18.07 -5.00 29.88
N GLU A 689 -18.72 -4.46 28.86
CA GLU A 689 -20.18 -4.23 28.84
C GLU A 689 -20.98 -5.51 28.64
N GLN A 690 -20.51 -6.41 27.77
CA GLN A 690 -21.33 -7.57 27.38
C GLN A 690 -21.11 -8.81 28.26
N ARG A 691 -19.97 -8.89 28.97
CA ARG A 691 -19.62 -10.11 29.73
C ARG A 691 -19.25 -9.83 31.18
N ILE A 692 -18.33 -8.91 31.44
CA ILE A 692 -17.81 -8.69 32.80
C ILE A 692 -18.90 -8.08 33.70
N LYS A 693 -19.46 -6.91 33.32
CA LYS A 693 -20.49 -6.22 34.11
C LYS A 693 -21.74 -7.08 34.35
N PRO A 694 -22.38 -7.68 33.33
CA PRO A 694 -23.62 -8.42 33.53
C PRO A 694 -23.43 -9.65 34.42
N ARG A 695 -22.34 -10.41 34.23
CA ARG A 695 -22.10 -11.63 35.01
C ARG A 695 -21.74 -11.32 36.46
N TYR A 696 -20.95 -10.28 36.71
CA TYR A 696 -20.64 -9.87 38.08
C TYR A 696 -21.90 -9.42 38.83
N ALA A 697 -22.75 -8.60 38.19
CA ALA A 697 -24.02 -8.17 38.76
C ALA A 697 -24.94 -9.36 39.08
N HIS A 698 -25.07 -10.31 38.14
CA HIS A 698 -25.90 -11.49 38.34
C HIS A 698 -25.38 -12.40 39.46
N MET A 699 -24.06 -12.65 39.50
CA MET A 699 -23.41 -13.38 40.58
C MET A 699 -23.67 -12.71 41.94
N LYS A 700 -23.50 -11.38 42.04
CA LYS A 700 -23.74 -10.62 43.28
C LYS A 700 -25.21 -10.73 43.73
N SER A 701 -26.16 -10.65 42.80
CA SER A 701 -27.59 -10.82 43.10
C SER A 701 -27.96 -12.23 43.60
N SER A 702 -27.19 -13.25 43.18
CA SER A 702 -27.40 -14.63 43.60
C SER A 702 -26.81 -14.97 44.98
N GLY A 703 -26.05 -14.05 45.59
CA GLY A 703 -25.38 -14.27 46.88
C GLY A 703 -24.21 -15.25 46.83
N ARG A 704 -23.76 -15.67 45.65
CA ARG A 704 -22.61 -16.59 45.47
C ARG A 704 -21.31 -15.84 45.27
N ARG A 705 -20.20 -16.50 45.62
CA ARG A 705 -18.84 -16.04 45.32
C ARG A 705 -18.14 -17.05 44.40
N LEU A 706 -17.87 -16.64 43.17
CA LEU A 706 -17.09 -17.43 42.20
C LEU A 706 -15.70 -16.81 42.01
N THR A 707 -14.69 -17.58 41.62
CA THR A 707 -13.40 -17.00 41.17
C THR A 707 -13.57 -16.30 39.82
N LEU A 708 -12.66 -15.38 39.46
CA LEU A 708 -12.77 -14.66 38.17
C LEU A 708 -12.78 -15.61 36.96
N ASN A 709 -12.01 -16.70 37.04
CA ASN A 709 -11.96 -17.70 35.99
C ASN A 709 -13.34 -18.34 35.78
N TRP A 710 -13.98 -18.81 36.85
CA TRP A 710 -15.31 -19.43 36.77
C TRP A 710 -16.39 -18.43 36.31
N LEU A 711 -16.31 -17.19 36.81
CA LEU A 711 -17.24 -16.13 36.42
C LEU A 711 -17.21 -15.87 34.90
N LEU A 712 -16.03 -15.85 34.28
CA LEU A 712 -15.86 -15.33 32.92
C LEU A 712 -15.58 -16.38 31.84
N SER A 713 -14.95 -17.51 32.16
CA SER A 713 -14.57 -18.52 31.17
C SER A 713 -15.74 -19.36 30.68
N MET A 714 -16.72 -19.62 31.56
CA MET A 714 -17.83 -20.54 31.28
C MET A 714 -18.76 -20.05 30.17
N SER A 715 -19.39 -21.00 29.48
CA SER A 715 -20.49 -20.71 28.55
C SER A 715 -21.65 -20.02 29.29
N SER A 716 -22.54 -19.32 28.57
CA SER A 716 -23.68 -18.67 29.23
C SER A 716 -24.65 -19.69 29.84
N SER A 717 -24.85 -20.84 29.20
CA SER A 717 -25.70 -21.91 29.73
C SER A 717 -25.14 -22.52 31.02
N ASP A 718 -23.84 -22.75 31.09
CA ASP A 718 -23.23 -23.38 32.26
C ASP A 718 -23.12 -22.39 33.43
N PHE A 719 -22.88 -21.11 33.14
CA PHE A 719 -22.94 -20.04 34.13
C PHE A 719 -24.31 -20.00 34.81
N GLU A 720 -25.41 -20.02 34.04
CA GLU A 720 -26.77 -20.06 34.57
C GLU A 720 -27.05 -21.32 35.40
N LYS A 721 -26.55 -22.48 34.97
CA LYS A 721 -26.69 -23.74 35.73
C LYS A 721 -25.98 -23.65 37.08
N VAL A 722 -24.74 -23.16 37.11
CA VAL A 722 -23.95 -23.02 38.35
C VAL A 722 -24.64 -22.11 39.36
N LEU A 723 -25.29 -21.04 38.90
CA LEU A 723 -26.04 -20.15 39.80
C LEU A 723 -27.34 -20.78 40.34
N LYS A 724 -27.91 -21.75 39.62
CA LYS A 724 -29.16 -22.46 40.00
C LYS A 724 -28.95 -23.66 40.92
N LEU A 725 -27.73 -24.20 41.06
CA LEU A 725 -27.44 -25.39 41.87
C LEU A 725 -27.51 -25.11 43.39
N LYS A 726 -28.62 -25.43 44.08
CA LYS A 726 -28.75 -25.28 45.55
C LYS A 726 -27.63 -26.06 46.29
N ASN A 727 -27.10 -25.42 47.34
CA ASN A 727 -26.08 -25.91 48.29
C ASN A 727 -25.89 -27.43 48.34
N LYS A 728 -24.83 -27.92 47.70
CA LYS A 728 -23.85 -28.85 48.29
C LYS A 728 -22.64 -28.96 47.34
N GLU A 729 -21.47 -28.68 47.91
CA GLU A 729 -20.14 -29.03 47.40
C GLU A 729 -19.68 -28.39 46.07
N ILE A 730 -19.01 -27.24 46.17
CA ILE A 730 -17.73 -27.05 45.46
C ILE A 730 -16.80 -26.27 46.40
N ALA A 731 -15.96 -26.99 47.15
CA ALA A 731 -14.81 -26.44 47.85
C ALA A 731 -13.55 -27.12 47.30
N SER A 732 -12.87 -26.44 46.37
CA SER A 732 -11.40 -26.38 46.15
C SER A 732 -11.12 -25.75 44.79
#